data_AF-A0A558BYF3-F1
#
_entry.id   AF-A0A558BYF3-F1
#
_cell.length_a   1.000
_cell.length_b   1.000
_cell.length_c   1.000
_cell.angle_alpha   90.00
_cell.angle_beta   90.00
_cell.angle_gamma   90.00
#
_symmetry.space_group_name_H-M   'P 1'
#
loop_
_entity.id
_entity.type
_entity.pdbx_description
1 polymer ?
#
loop_
_entity_poly.entity_id
_entity_poly.type
_entity_poly.pdbx_seq_one_letter_code
_entity_poly.pdbx_strand_id
1 'polypeptide(L)'
;MSWFRWVVLWALGVGLGIEAQAQVAPPGQAVPARALRSVSPADTTFADLEFLRTEIGGARVIFLGEPTHGEGNVLAAKARLAAFLQQRLGFTTLAMESGFYSLHKAQRQIALGKSVVKNLESSIFPIWMRTQEFQAVVPLVGQEGLRVMGFDPQLSGEYSTDLVDDLDDFLSDEKGSDAINYDLLDDIISYQADHFAFPPSHQPAELEAELNKTDKLLAKAATASTAARRNEALFWQQCLRSLRALARDYAEHDPSAKSQAEWVAADSNPRDAQMAENLLWYLRQHPAEKVICWGALPHFANRVELLGSEELRAYRPMGRAVKEALGASQVYILGTLTGGGAHGLPGTAGMTVPAPAPGTLEASLLALGSPYAFVSLKHDAPGRQLTTYAFDYQPLAGPWSEVVDGFLFLRNVTPPHLVAADSTAERADSTVVLATTPPPPGSLNPAPNRTGTTLRRGVAAPDVSGVRLVRGVVLDQRSRAVVPYATVLLPGQGKGTTADANGRFALPLPGPTKLQVRSLGYEIASVQSPVGNEELTVLLAPAAYALDEVRVATAPPDPVAILKNVIKNIPTNYEQQDYATEVYRHERVSNFDTLSYEAESLTRLRVPAGYRHFTRGFLGHEDGVDIQMQQKHVLTEQKNGSRRAQIGGGMQAFAFSAADPVRTSPLFVARNLRKFNVKLDSVRQQNGETLYVVSFAAKNANHRSTGTYLAGVYQGRLLVQKRNYAVMHYEALWQLDTANYNGVARKSIGKNNLVEKLYAQVFTSDRSTHVVDYTKGENGRYYARRSVGVSQTTGRVLRIKQPFYYQSLVEMFFRPLPEAGPAPTPPAKGTKPPVVEVPYRSEFWEQYERPGGVLAPAVTK
;
A
#
# COMPACT_ATOMS: atom_id res chain seq x y z
N MET A 1 -3.51 -6.61 0.33
CA MET A 1 -2.19 -6.56 0.99
C MET A 1 -2.13 -5.58 2.15
N SER A 2 -2.71 -4.37 2.09
CA SER A 2 -2.72 -3.45 3.25
C SER A 2 -3.20 -4.11 4.55
N TRP A 3 -4.36 -4.80 4.55
CA TRP A 3 -4.89 -5.56 5.70
C TRP A 3 -3.95 -6.64 6.27
N PHE A 4 -2.91 -7.03 5.52
CA PHE A 4 -1.87 -7.95 6.02
C PHE A 4 -0.93 -7.26 6.99
N ARG A 5 -0.52 -6.02 6.69
CA ARG A 5 0.30 -5.19 7.59
C ARG A 5 -0.44 -4.89 8.89
N TRP A 6 -1.77 -4.80 8.88
CA TRP A 6 -2.59 -4.69 10.09
C TRP A 6 -2.51 -5.93 10.98
N VAL A 7 -2.54 -7.13 10.40
CA VAL A 7 -2.46 -8.38 11.19
C VAL A 7 -1.04 -8.71 11.62
N VAL A 8 -0.01 -8.23 10.90
CA VAL A 8 1.39 -8.32 11.36
C VAL A 8 1.69 -7.28 12.45
N LEU A 9 1.30 -6.02 12.27
CA LEU A 9 1.38 -4.99 13.32
C LEU A 9 0.58 -5.40 14.56
N TRP A 10 -0.60 -6.00 14.40
CA TRP A 10 -1.34 -6.52 15.54
C TRP A 10 -0.79 -7.83 16.08
N ALA A 11 0.00 -8.62 15.35
CA ALA A 11 0.66 -9.80 15.92
C ALA A 11 1.95 -9.45 16.69
N LEU A 12 2.62 -8.36 16.31
CA LEU A 12 3.85 -7.85 16.94
C LEU A 12 3.59 -6.77 18.01
N GLY A 13 2.40 -6.16 17.99
CA GLY A 13 1.79 -5.36 19.05
C GLY A 13 0.54 -6.04 19.62
N VAL A 14 0.47 -7.38 19.56
CA VAL A 14 -0.46 -8.15 20.40
C VAL A 14 0.16 -8.28 21.77
N GLY A 15 -0.72 -8.39 22.75
CA GLY A 15 -0.35 -8.56 24.13
C GLY A 15 0.71 -9.62 24.41
N LEU A 16 1.45 -9.40 25.48
CA LEU A 16 2.39 -10.37 26.00
C LEU A 16 1.66 -11.70 26.21
N GLY A 17 2.22 -12.79 25.69
CA GLY A 17 1.60 -14.12 25.64
C GLY A 17 1.58 -14.84 26.98
N ILE A 18 1.31 -14.12 28.08
CA ILE A 18 1.62 -14.56 29.44
C ILE A 18 0.64 -15.64 29.91
N GLU A 19 1.00 -16.91 29.67
CA GLU A 19 0.38 -18.08 30.33
C GLU A 19 0.80 -18.16 31.82
N ALA A 20 0.37 -17.17 32.61
CA ALA A 20 0.58 -17.18 34.06
C ALA A 20 -0.47 -18.05 34.77
N GLN A 21 -0.01 -19.02 35.57
CA GLN A 21 -0.88 -19.65 36.56
C GLN A 21 -1.23 -18.63 37.66
N ALA A 22 -2.50 -18.23 37.72
CA ALA A 22 -2.97 -17.13 38.55
C ALA A 22 -2.83 -17.40 40.06
N GLN A 23 -1.84 -16.79 40.71
CA GLN A 23 -1.78 -16.66 42.17
C GLN A 23 -2.53 -15.40 42.60
N VAL A 24 -3.80 -15.55 42.95
CA VAL A 24 -4.62 -14.44 43.48
C VAL A 24 -4.19 -14.12 44.91
N ALA A 25 -3.83 -12.87 45.17
CA ALA A 25 -3.51 -12.41 46.53
C ALA A 25 -4.77 -12.40 47.43
N PRO A 26 -4.65 -12.72 48.73
CA PRO A 26 -5.79 -12.68 49.65
C PRO A 26 -6.37 -11.25 49.75
N PRO A 27 -7.70 -11.09 49.89
CA PRO A 27 -8.37 -9.80 49.78
C PRO A 27 -7.99 -8.85 50.93
N GLY A 28 -7.26 -7.78 50.61
CA GLY A 28 -6.99 -6.67 51.52
C GLY A 28 -8.05 -5.57 51.47
N GLN A 29 -7.95 -4.62 52.40
CA GLN A 29 -8.79 -3.40 52.49
C GLN A 29 -8.94 -2.69 51.13
N ALA A 30 -10.08 -2.09 50.81
CA ALA A 30 -10.26 -1.37 49.55
C ALA A 30 -9.19 -0.27 49.35
N VAL A 31 -8.64 -0.14 48.14
CA VAL A 31 -7.74 0.96 47.79
C VAL A 31 -8.60 2.22 47.55
N PRO A 32 -8.24 3.38 48.13
CA PRO A 32 -8.88 4.66 47.81
C PRO A 32 -8.96 4.92 46.30
N ALA A 33 -10.11 5.44 45.85
CA ALA A 33 -10.33 5.79 44.46
C ALA A 33 -11.17 7.06 44.33
N ARG A 34 -10.75 7.96 43.44
CA ARG A 34 -11.45 9.21 43.11
C ARG A 34 -12.36 8.97 41.91
N ALA A 35 -13.67 9.09 42.09
CA ALA A 35 -14.61 9.07 40.96
C ALA A 35 -14.31 10.24 39.99
N LEU A 36 -14.37 9.96 38.68
CA LEU A 36 -14.21 10.97 37.63
C LEU A 36 -15.53 11.17 36.88
N ARG A 37 -15.77 12.38 36.38
CA ARG A 37 -17.05 12.73 35.74
C ARG A 37 -17.10 12.31 34.28
N SER A 38 -15.94 12.29 33.60
CA SER A 38 -15.88 12.07 32.15
C SER A 38 -14.52 11.54 31.69
N VAL A 39 -14.52 10.76 30.59
CA VAL A 39 -13.33 10.46 29.78
C VAL A 39 -13.44 11.04 28.36
N SER A 40 -14.49 11.81 28.05
CA SER A 40 -14.71 12.37 26.72
C SER A 40 -13.75 13.54 26.43
N PRO A 41 -13.05 13.56 25.27
CA PRO A 41 -12.23 14.70 24.86
C PRO A 41 -13.00 16.00 24.70
N ALA A 42 -14.32 15.94 24.45
CA ALA A 42 -15.18 17.12 24.40
C ALA A 42 -15.36 17.81 25.77
N ASP A 43 -14.93 17.17 26.86
CA ASP A 43 -15.05 17.69 28.22
C ASP A 43 -13.80 18.44 28.66
N THR A 44 -13.64 19.64 28.10
CA THR A 44 -12.52 20.57 28.29
C THR A 44 -12.56 21.33 29.63
N THR A 45 -13.52 21.05 30.50
CA THR A 45 -13.64 21.73 31.80
C THR A 45 -12.49 21.38 32.75
N PHE A 46 -12.02 20.13 32.69
CA PHE A 46 -10.95 19.52 33.48
C PHE A 46 -11.03 19.67 35.01
N ALA A 47 -12.12 20.19 35.58
CA ALA A 47 -12.26 20.41 37.02
C ALA A 47 -12.19 19.12 37.85
N ASP A 48 -12.61 17.98 37.27
CA ASP A 48 -12.45 16.65 37.87
C ASP A 48 -11.01 16.12 37.80
N LEU A 49 -10.16 16.70 36.94
CA LEU A 49 -8.76 16.33 36.71
C LEU A 49 -7.73 17.22 37.42
N GLU A 50 -8.05 18.42 37.91
CA GLU A 50 -7.04 19.35 38.49
C GLU A 50 -6.23 18.76 39.66
N PHE A 51 -6.73 17.74 40.36
CA PHE A 51 -5.94 16.99 41.37
C PHE A 51 -4.68 16.35 40.79
N LEU A 52 -4.67 16.03 39.48
CA LEU A 52 -3.52 15.49 38.77
C LEU A 52 -2.32 16.44 38.76
N ARG A 53 -2.52 17.74 39.05
CA ARG A 53 -1.42 18.70 39.27
C ARG A 53 -0.52 18.27 40.42
N THR A 54 -1.11 17.80 41.52
CA THR A 54 -0.38 17.30 42.70
C THR A 54 0.07 15.87 42.50
N GLU A 55 -0.76 15.02 41.87
CA GLU A 55 -0.43 13.63 41.56
C GLU A 55 0.80 13.51 40.65
N ILE A 56 0.83 14.23 39.53
CA ILE A 56 1.94 14.18 38.57
C ILE A 56 3.12 15.03 39.06
N GLY A 57 2.82 16.16 39.70
CA GLY A 57 3.83 17.05 40.29
C GLY A 57 4.88 17.53 39.29
N GLY A 58 6.15 17.37 39.67
CA GLY A 58 7.31 17.80 38.88
C GLY A 58 7.73 16.89 37.73
N ALA A 59 6.95 15.85 37.39
CA ALA A 59 7.34 14.91 36.34
C ALA A 59 7.47 15.60 34.97
N ARG A 60 8.59 15.33 34.29
CA ARG A 60 8.93 15.84 32.95
C ARG A 60 8.42 14.91 31.85
N VAL A 61 8.38 13.60 32.11
CA VAL A 61 7.80 12.58 31.24
C VAL A 61 6.54 12.03 31.91
N ILE A 62 5.45 11.89 31.16
CA ILE A 62 4.30 11.09 31.57
C ILE A 62 4.01 10.01 30.52
N PHE A 63 4.01 8.76 30.96
CA PHE A 63 3.60 7.62 30.16
C PHE A 63 2.09 7.38 30.32
N LEU A 64 1.36 7.41 29.21
CA LEU A 64 -0.07 7.11 29.13
C LEU A 64 -0.27 5.73 28.51
N GLY A 65 -0.28 4.69 29.34
CA GLY A 65 -0.37 3.29 28.91
C GLY A 65 -1.81 2.82 28.71
N GLU A 66 -2.05 2.14 27.60
CA GLU A 66 -3.29 1.39 27.28
C GLU A 66 -3.07 -0.13 27.47
N PRO A 67 -4.10 -0.94 27.79
CA PRO A 67 -3.92 -2.35 28.15
C PRO A 67 -3.59 -3.20 26.92
N THR A 68 -4.26 -2.87 25.80
CA THR A 68 -3.94 -3.30 24.43
C THR A 68 -4.11 -2.09 23.49
N HIS A 69 -3.97 -2.27 22.18
CA HIS A 69 -4.32 -1.23 21.19
C HIS A 69 -5.81 -1.24 20.79
N GLY A 70 -6.69 -1.73 21.67
CA GLY A 70 -8.02 -2.23 21.32
C GLY A 70 -9.21 -1.48 21.91
N GLU A 71 -8.99 -0.44 22.70
CA GLU A 71 -10.00 0.19 23.56
C GLU A 71 -10.23 1.66 23.17
N GLY A 72 -11.18 1.91 22.27
CA GLY A 72 -11.49 3.25 21.74
C GLY A 72 -11.76 4.29 22.83
N ASN A 73 -12.50 3.92 23.89
CA ASN A 73 -12.77 4.82 25.00
C ASN A 73 -11.57 5.03 25.95
N VAL A 74 -10.54 4.18 25.91
CA VAL A 74 -9.22 4.47 26.51
C VAL A 74 -8.44 5.46 25.65
N LEU A 75 -8.47 5.33 24.31
CA LEU A 75 -7.87 6.33 23.41
C LEU A 75 -8.53 7.71 23.63
N ALA A 76 -9.86 7.75 23.78
CA ALA A 76 -10.61 8.95 24.13
C ALA A 76 -10.16 9.52 25.49
N ALA A 77 -9.99 8.68 26.51
CA ALA A 77 -9.48 9.10 27.81
C ALA A 77 -8.06 9.69 27.74
N LYS A 78 -7.16 9.02 27.00
CA LYS A 78 -5.78 9.46 26.77
C LYS A 78 -5.73 10.79 25.99
N ALA A 79 -6.65 11.02 25.05
CA ALA A 79 -6.80 12.30 24.35
C ALA A 79 -7.30 13.42 25.28
N ARG A 80 -8.29 13.15 26.15
CA ARG A 80 -8.72 14.12 27.19
C ARG A 80 -7.57 14.47 28.14
N LEU A 81 -6.79 13.47 28.55
CA LEU A 81 -5.59 13.67 29.37
C LEU A 81 -4.52 14.47 28.65
N ALA A 82 -4.24 14.21 27.37
CA ALA A 82 -3.25 14.95 26.60
C ALA A 82 -3.59 16.46 26.50
N ALA A 83 -4.86 16.78 26.26
CA ALA A 83 -5.34 18.17 26.25
C ALA A 83 -5.17 18.84 27.62
N PHE A 84 -5.51 18.16 28.72
CA PHE A 84 -5.30 18.65 30.08
C PHE A 84 -3.80 18.86 30.40
N LEU A 85 -2.95 17.90 30.06
CA LEU A 85 -1.50 17.95 30.30
C LEU A 85 -0.86 19.15 29.58
N GLN A 86 -1.23 19.39 28.32
CA GLN A 86 -0.84 20.57 27.57
C GLN A 86 -1.33 21.85 28.27
N GLN A 87 -2.64 21.99 28.43
CA GLN A 87 -3.29 23.26 28.79
C GLN A 87 -3.20 23.63 30.28
N ARG A 88 -2.89 22.67 31.16
CA ARG A 88 -2.87 22.86 32.63
C ARG A 88 -1.54 22.52 33.30
N LEU A 89 -0.70 21.65 32.72
CA LEU A 89 0.58 21.22 33.29
C LEU A 89 1.81 21.57 32.43
N GLY A 90 1.62 22.28 31.32
CA GLY A 90 2.72 22.78 30.48
C GLY A 90 3.48 21.67 29.76
N PHE A 91 2.81 20.59 29.37
CA PHE A 91 3.40 19.59 28.48
C PHE A 91 3.44 20.13 27.04
N THR A 92 4.59 19.99 26.37
CA THR A 92 4.93 20.65 25.10
C THR A 92 5.00 19.68 23.93
N THR A 93 5.09 18.38 24.19
CA THR A 93 5.50 17.40 23.18
C THR A 93 4.74 16.08 23.37
N LEU A 94 4.14 15.58 22.29
CA LEU A 94 3.55 14.25 22.18
C LEU A 94 4.57 13.28 21.58
N ALA A 95 4.98 12.29 22.34
CA ALA A 95 5.84 11.22 21.89
C ALA A 95 5.03 9.93 21.67
N MET A 96 5.07 9.38 20.46
CA MET A 96 4.31 8.18 20.09
C MET A 96 5.20 6.94 20.05
N GLU A 97 4.60 5.80 20.38
CA GLU A 97 5.04 4.46 19.99
C GLU A 97 4.87 4.28 18.47
N SER A 98 5.65 5.04 17.71
CA SER A 98 5.70 5.04 16.25
C SER A 98 7.08 5.51 15.81
N GLY A 99 7.40 5.28 14.55
CA GLY A 99 8.75 5.36 13.99
C GLY A 99 9.44 6.70 14.23
N PHE A 100 10.60 6.62 14.88
CA PHE A 100 11.50 7.72 15.20
C PHE A 100 11.75 8.65 13.99
N TYR A 101 12.03 8.07 12.82
CA TYR A 101 12.22 8.81 11.58
C TYR A 101 10.94 9.48 11.06
N SER A 102 9.86 8.71 10.92
CA SER A 102 8.62 9.18 10.29
C SER A 102 8.02 10.37 11.03
N LEU A 103 8.08 10.39 12.37
CA LEU A 103 7.58 11.50 13.17
C LEU A 103 8.54 12.69 13.27
N HIS A 104 9.86 12.50 13.16
CA HIS A 104 10.79 13.63 12.97
C HIS A 104 10.54 14.33 11.63
N LYS A 105 10.32 13.57 10.55
CA LYS A 105 9.94 14.13 9.25
C LYS A 105 8.61 14.89 9.35
N ALA A 106 7.59 14.31 9.98
CA ALA A 106 6.31 14.97 10.23
C ALA A 106 6.48 16.28 11.02
N GLN A 107 7.24 16.28 12.12
CA GLN A 107 7.53 17.48 12.91
C GLN A 107 8.24 18.57 12.09
N ARG A 108 9.19 18.21 11.21
CA ARG A 108 9.86 19.17 10.32
C ARG A 108 8.88 19.78 9.31
N GLN A 109 7.95 19.00 8.75
CA GLN A 109 6.93 19.53 7.83
C GLN A 109 5.87 20.38 8.54
N ILE A 110 5.44 20.01 9.76
CA ILE A 110 4.49 20.77 10.59
C ILE A 110 5.11 22.11 11.01
N ALA A 111 6.40 22.13 11.38
CA ALA A 111 7.12 23.38 11.65
C ALA A 111 7.17 24.32 10.43
N LEU A 112 7.17 23.77 9.20
CA LEU A 112 7.05 24.51 7.95
C LEU A 112 5.59 24.86 7.56
N GLY A 113 4.63 24.76 8.49
CA GLY A 113 3.23 25.14 8.28
C GLY A 113 2.41 24.17 7.42
N LYS A 114 2.90 22.96 7.14
CA LYS A 114 2.17 21.97 6.34
C LYS A 114 1.11 21.24 7.20
N SER A 115 0.02 20.83 6.55
CA SER A 115 -1.14 20.17 7.16
C SER A 115 -0.77 19.13 8.23
N VAL A 116 -1.19 19.38 9.47
CA VAL A 116 -0.94 18.48 10.62
C VAL A 116 -1.52 17.10 10.35
N VAL A 117 -2.79 17.03 9.95
CA VAL A 117 -3.53 15.78 9.64
C VAL A 117 -2.68 14.85 8.78
N LYS A 118 -2.30 15.30 7.57
CA LYS A 118 -1.54 14.49 6.61
C LYS A 118 -0.18 14.06 7.13
N ASN A 119 0.50 14.92 7.89
CA ASN A 119 1.80 14.59 8.47
C ASN A 119 1.69 13.51 9.56
N LEU A 120 0.60 13.50 10.34
CA LEU A 120 0.33 12.44 11.32
C LEU A 120 -0.16 11.15 10.65
N GLU A 121 -1.00 11.23 9.61
CA GLU A 121 -1.42 10.08 8.79
C GLU A 121 -0.23 9.36 8.13
N SER A 122 0.71 10.10 7.55
CA SER A 122 1.91 9.52 6.92
C SER A 122 2.98 9.08 7.94
N SER A 123 2.76 9.15 9.26
CA SER A 123 3.79 8.82 10.27
C SER A 123 3.35 7.98 11.47
N ILE A 124 2.20 8.21 12.09
CA ILE A 124 1.71 7.44 13.25
C ILE A 124 1.18 6.07 12.78
N PHE A 125 1.36 5.01 13.56
CA PHE A 125 0.80 3.71 13.19
C PHE A 125 -0.74 3.78 13.04
N PRO A 126 -1.32 3.17 11.98
CA PRO A 126 -2.75 3.26 11.69
C PRO A 126 -3.69 2.77 12.79
N ILE A 127 -3.21 1.94 13.73
CA ILE A 127 -3.97 1.43 14.88
C ILE A 127 -4.53 2.53 15.78
N TRP A 128 -3.83 3.66 15.92
CA TRP A 128 -4.37 4.87 16.56
C TRP A 128 -4.90 5.87 15.54
N MET A 129 -4.09 6.20 14.52
CA MET A 129 -4.34 7.37 13.67
C MET A 129 -5.61 7.25 12.81
N ARG A 130 -6.15 6.04 12.61
CA ARG A 130 -7.43 5.82 11.91
C ARG A 130 -8.61 5.55 12.85
N THR A 131 -8.46 5.83 14.14
CA THR A 131 -9.55 5.80 15.12
C THR A 131 -10.17 7.19 15.28
N GLN A 132 -11.50 7.25 15.46
CA GLN A 132 -12.24 8.49 15.68
C GLN A 132 -11.83 9.15 16.99
N GLU A 133 -11.50 8.34 17.98
CA GLU A 133 -11.16 8.75 19.34
C GLU A 133 -9.78 9.43 19.40
N PHE A 134 -8.80 8.98 18.59
CA PHE A 134 -7.50 9.64 18.46
C PHE A 134 -7.58 10.99 17.70
N GLN A 135 -8.61 11.24 16.89
CA GLN A 135 -8.70 12.51 16.16
C GLN A 135 -8.79 13.73 17.08
N ALA A 136 -9.24 13.55 18.32
CA ALA A 136 -9.23 14.62 19.33
C ALA A 136 -7.82 15.06 19.76
N VAL A 137 -6.77 14.30 19.44
CA VAL A 137 -5.36 14.67 19.65
C VAL A 137 -4.86 15.60 18.55
N VAL A 138 -5.40 15.51 17.33
CA VAL A 138 -4.88 16.22 16.14
C VAL A 138 -4.93 17.75 16.30
N PRO A 139 -5.99 18.39 16.84
CA PRO A 139 -6.01 19.83 17.09
C PRO A 139 -5.06 20.30 18.19
N LEU A 140 -4.50 19.40 19.00
CA LEU A 140 -3.51 19.75 20.03
C LEU A 140 -2.12 19.98 19.41
N VAL A 141 -1.84 19.40 18.24
CA VAL A 141 -0.54 19.43 17.55
C VAL A 141 -0.46 20.59 16.55
N GLY A 142 0.67 21.30 16.52
CA GLY A 142 0.85 22.43 15.59
C GLY A 142 2.15 23.21 15.85
N GLN A 143 2.31 24.36 15.18
CA GLN A 143 3.45 25.26 15.41
C GLN A 143 3.44 25.86 16.84
N GLU A 144 2.28 26.33 17.28
CA GLU A 144 2.01 26.84 18.64
C GLU A 144 1.41 25.77 19.57
N GLY A 145 1.47 24.49 19.17
CA GLY A 145 0.82 23.37 19.84
C GLY A 145 1.81 22.38 20.46
N LEU A 146 1.34 21.15 20.69
CA LEU A 146 2.21 20.03 20.95
C LEU A 146 3.13 19.79 19.74
N ARG A 147 4.42 19.70 20.00
CA ARG A 147 5.40 19.09 19.11
C ARG A 147 5.18 17.58 19.04
N VAL A 148 5.65 16.91 18.00
CA VAL A 148 5.61 15.45 17.88
C VAL A 148 6.99 14.82 17.74
N MET A 149 7.14 13.62 18.27
CA MET A 149 8.28 12.72 18.03
C MET A 149 7.82 11.26 18.09
N GLY A 150 8.55 10.37 17.44
CA GLY A 150 8.40 8.93 17.58
C GLY A 150 9.57 8.37 18.40
N PHE A 151 9.36 7.36 19.23
CA PHE A 151 10.46 6.65 19.89
C PHE A 151 10.69 5.24 19.34
N ASP A 152 9.75 4.67 18.59
CA ASP A 152 9.87 3.31 18.06
C ASP A 152 11.01 3.21 17.02
N PRO A 153 11.95 2.24 17.11
CA PRO A 153 12.83 1.92 15.99
C PRO A 153 12.09 1.32 14.79
N GLN A 154 10.89 0.74 14.97
CA GLN A 154 10.10 0.20 13.86
C GLN A 154 9.66 1.30 12.87
N LEU A 155 9.62 0.94 11.59
CA LEU A 155 9.40 1.87 10.50
C LEU A 155 7.89 2.03 10.21
N SER A 156 7.29 3.09 10.76
CA SER A 156 5.86 3.38 10.67
C SER A 156 5.48 4.36 9.55
N GLY A 157 4.22 4.30 9.13
CA GLY A 157 3.61 5.26 8.20
C GLY A 157 4.22 5.26 6.80
N GLU A 158 3.70 6.14 5.93
CA GLU A 158 4.19 6.30 4.56
C GLU A 158 5.57 6.96 4.51
N TYR A 159 5.92 7.83 5.46
CA TYR A 159 7.22 8.51 5.49
C TYR A 159 8.39 7.55 5.71
N SER A 160 8.20 6.35 6.25
CA SER A 160 9.22 5.30 6.24
C SER A 160 9.78 5.03 4.82
N THR A 161 8.94 5.19 3.78
CA THR A 161 9.31 4.98 2.37
C THR A 161 10.17 6.10 1.78
N ASP A 162 10.50 7.12 2.56
CA ASP A 162 11.39 8.22 2.19
C ASP A 162 12.73 8.19 2.97
N LEU A 163 13.01 7.19 3.82
CA LEU A 163 14.15 7.25 4.76
C LEU A 163 15.50 7.36 4.06
N VAL A 164 15.82 6.40 3.20
CA VAL A 164 17.12 6.36 2.51
C VAL A 164 17.23 7.47 1.47
N ASP A 165 16.09 7.85 0.86
CA ASP A 165 15.97 8.96 -0.07
C ASP A 165 16.29 10.33 0.59
N ASP A 166 15.75 10.64 1.77
CA ASP A 166 16.05 11.89 2.49
C ASP A 166 17.47 11.89 3.11
N LEU A 167 18.04 10.71 3.39
CA LEU A 167 19.41 10.55 3.90
C LEU A 167 20.46 10.81 2.80
N ASP A 168 20.25 10.26 1.60
CA ASP A 168 21.01 10.56 0.38
C ASP A 168 20.97 12.06 0.08
N ASP A 169 19.76 12.64 0.04
CA ASP A 169 19.55 14.07 -0.19
C ASP A 169 20.29 14.93 0.87
N PHE A 170 20.32 14.54 2.15
CA PHE A 170 21.03 15.26 3.23
C PHE A 170 22.57 15.19 3.11
N LEU A 171 23.09 14.02 2.70
CA LEU A 171 24.52 13.75 2.59
C LEU A 171 25.11 14.10 1.21
N SER A 172 24.28 14.44 0.21
CA SER A 172 24.68 14.78 -1.16
C SER A 172 25.85 15.79 -1.28
N ASP A 173 25.88 16.84 -0.44
CA ASP A 173 26.99 17.82 -0.39
C ASP A 173 28.30 17.29 0.24
N GLU A 174 28.26 16.15 0.95
CA GLU A 174 29.41 15.62 1.68
C GLU A 174 30.30 14.76 0.77
N LYS A 175 31.50 15.27 0.44
CA LYS A 175 32.54 14.53 -0.30
C LYS A 175 32.73 13.12 0.30
N GLY A 176 32.31 12.11 -0.47
CA GLY A 176 32.29 10.70 -0.06
C GLY A 176 30.91 10.04 -0.04
N SER A 177 29.82 10.80 -0.21
CA SER A 177 28.45 10.25 -0.28
C SER A 177 28.31 9.19 -1.37
N ASP A 178 28.92 9.39 -2.55
CA ASP A 178 28.95 8.45 -3.68
C ASP A 178 29.54 7.06 -3.35
N ALA A 179 30.24 6.91 -2.21
CA ALA A 179 30.80 5.64 -1.76
C ALA A 179 29.82 4.82 -0.90
N ILE A 180 28.67 5.39 -0.51
CA ILE A 180 27.58 4.70 0.21
C ILE A 180 26.67 4.01 -0.80
N ASN A 181 26.39 2.73 -0.60
CA ASN A 181 25.48 1.97 -1.44
C ASN A 181 24.02 2.21 -1.01
N TYR A 182 23.47 3.36 -1.40
CA TYR A 182 22.08 3.72 -1.07
C TYR A 182 21.05 2.76 -1.66
N ASP A 183 21.32 2.09 -2.80
CA ASP A 183 20.41 1.07 -3.34
C ASP A 183 20.32 -0.17 -2.42
N LEU A 184 21.45 -0.60 -1.84
CA LEU A 184 21.51 -1.68 -0.84
C LEU A 184 20.85 -1.27 0.50
N LEU A 185 21.10 -0.04 0.96
CA LEU A 185 20.42 0.50 2.14
C LEU A 185 18.90 0.52 1.93
N ASP A 186 18.42 0.97 0.77
CA ASP A 186 16.99 1.07 0.49
C ASP A 186 16.32 -0.30 0.41
N ASP A 187 17.01 -1.33 -0.10
CA ASP A 187 16.46 -2.69 -0.15
C ASP A 187 16.34 -3.30 1.25
N ILE A 188 17.43 -3.26 2.03
CA ILE A 188 17.46 -3.81 3.39
C ILE A 188 16.49 -3.06 4.32
N ILE A 189 16.40 -1.73 4.22
CA ILE A 189 15.52 -0.92 5.07
C ILE A 189 14.05 -1.06 4.61
N SER A 190 13.78 -1.18 3.30
CA SER A 190 12.43 -1.52 2.79
C SER A 190 11.97 -2.90 3.28
N TYR A 191 12.84 -3.91 3.23
CA TYR A 191 12.47 -5.25 3.65
C TYR A 191 12.08 -5.28 5.14
N GLN A 192 12.88 -4.62 5.99
CA GLN A 192 12.58 -4.49 7.42
C GLN A 192 11.24 -3.77 7.68
N ALA A 193 10.93 -2.71 6.94
CA ALA A 193 9.65 -1.99 7.04
C ALA A 193 8.44 -2.80 6.55
N ASP A 194 8.61 -3.61 5.50
CA ASP A 194 7.54 -4.40 4.89
C ASP A 194 7.29 -5.75 5.61
N HIS A 195 8.30 -6.34 6.26
CA HIS A 195 8.24 -7.72 6.78
C HIS A 195 8.53 -7.87 8.28
N PHE A 196 9.05 -6.84 8.97
CA PHE A 196 9.48 -6.92 10.39
C PHE A 196 10.53 -8.03 10.64
N ALA A 197 11.43 -8.22 9.67
CA ALA A 197 12.49 -9.23 9.66
C ALA A 197 13.70 -8.74 8.87
N PHE A 198 14.84 -9.41 9.00
CA PHE A 198 16.04 -9.13 8.19
C PHE A 198 15.95 -9.89 6.85
N PRO A 199 16.30 -9.28 5.70
CA PRO A 199 16.19 -9.94 4.40
C PRO A 199 17.13 -11.15 4.29
N PRO A 200 16.62 -12.35 3.93
CA PRO A 200 17.42 -13.58 3.84
C PRO A 200 18.36 -13.61 2.62
N SER A 201 18.31 -12.60 1.74
CA SER A 201 19.23 -12.39 0.61
C SER A 201 20.53 -11.68 1.00
N HIS A 202 20.61 -11.12 2.21
CA HIS A 202 21.70 -10.27 2.67
C HIS A 202 22.35 -10.79 3.95
N GLN A 203 23.45 -10.15 4.36
CA GLN A 203 24.09 -10.38 5.65
C GLN A 203 24.07 -9.09 6.48
N PRO A 204 23.84 -9.14 7.82
CA PRO A 204 23.87 -7.95 8.68
C PRO A 204 25.19 -7.15 8.60
N ALA A 205 26.30 -7.82 8.27
CA ALA A 205 27.59 -7.18 8.03
C ALA A 205 27.62 -6.24 6.80
N GLU A 206 26.78 -6.47 5.78
CA GLU A 206 26.67 -5.61 4.61
C GLU A 206 26.01 -4.27 4.99
N LEU A 207 24.89 -4.33 5.73
CA LEU A 207 24.24 -3.15 6.29
C LEU A 207 25.20 -2.39 7.23
N GLU A 208 25.82 -3.09 8.18
CA GLU A 208 26.76 -2.50 9.14
C GLU A 208 27.95 -1.82 8.42
N ALA A 209 28.45 -2.36 7.31
CA ALA A 209 29.49 -1.73 6.50
C ALA A 209 29.04 -0.37 5.91
N GLU A 210 27.84 -0.31 5.31
CA GLU A 210 27.30 0.94 4.74
C GLU A 210 26.93 1.98 5.82
N LEU A 211 26.34 1.55 6.94
CA LEU A 211 26.05 2.44 8.07
C LEU A 211 27.35 3.00 8.69
N ASN A 212 28.45 2.25 8.69
CA ASN A 212 29.77 2.73 9.13
C ASN A 212 30.50 3.66 8.12
N LYS A 213 30.07 3.72 6.86
CA LYS A 213 30.45 4.82 5.96
C LYS A 213 29.63 6.06 6.27
N THR A 214 28.32 5.88 6.38
CA THR A 214 27.33 6.93 6.63
C THR A 214 27.61 7.69 7.92
N ASP A 215 27.91 7.00 9.02
CA ASP A 215 28.27 7.64 10.30
C ASP A 215 29.51 8.54 10.22
N LYS A 216 30.47 8.26 9.34
CA LYS A 216 31.66 9.11 9.16
C LYS A 216 31.31 10.44 8.49
N LEU A 217 30.37 10.43 7.54
CA LEU A 217 29.86 11.66 6.92
C LEU A 217 28.93 12.41 7.87
N LEU A 218 28.10 11.71 8.65
CA LEU A 218 27.26 12.32 9.68
C LEU A 218 28.08 12.94 10.82
N ALA A 219 29.17 12.31 11.26
CA ALA A 219 30.10 12.87 12.23
C ALA A 219 30.78 14.15 11.72
N LYS A 220 31.03 14.25 10.41
CA LYS A 220 31.49 15.49 9.76
C LYS A 220 30.37 16.54 9.69
N ALA A 221 29.16 16.17 9.28
CA ALA A 221 28.01 17.08 9.22
C ALA A 221 27.62 17.62 10.62
N ALA A 222 27.84 16.83 11.68
CA ALA A 222 27.66 17.24 13.07
C ALA A 222 28.63 18.34 13.55
N THR A 223 29.71 18.63 12.81
CA THR A 223 30.61 19.78 13.07
C THR A 223 30.34 21.01 12.18
N ALA A 224 29.29 20.97 11.35
CA ALA A 224 28.93 22.09 10.46
C ALA A 224 28.69 23.41 11.22
N SER A 225 28.89 24.55 10.56
CA SER A 225 28.76 25.88 11.18
C SER A 225 27.32 26.22 11.59
N THR A 226 26.31 25.75 10.84
CA THR A 226 24.90 26.02 11.12
C THR A 226 24.31 25.03 12.12
N ALA A 227 23.62 25.53 13.15
CA ALA A 227 22.97 24.69 14.16
C ALA A 227 21.96 23.71 13.54
N ALA A 228 21.24 24.13 12.50
CA ALA A 228 20.30 23.26 11.79
C ALA A 228 20.97 22.01 11.18
N ARG A 229 22.11 22.15 10.47
CA ARG A 229 22.80 20.98 9.88
C ARG A 229 23.43 20.09 10.95
N ARG A 230 23.94 20.65 12.05
CA ARG A 230 24.44 19.87 13.20
C ARG A 230 23.33 19.04 13.86
N ASN A 231 22.21 19.68 14.20
CA ASN A 231 21.10 19.03 14.89
C ASN A 231 20.48 17.93 14.03
N GLU A 232 20.35 18.14 12.71
CA GLU A 232 19.88 17.13 11.78
C GLU A 232 20.87 15.96 11.64
N ALA A 233 22.18 16.22 11.64
CA ALA A 233 23.19 15.17 11.64
C ALA A 233 23.16 14.33 12.94
N LEU A 234 22.98 14.97 14.10
CA LEU A 234 22.80 14.29 15.38
C LEU A 234 21.54 13.44 15.42
N PHE A 235 20.44 13.91 14.80
CA PHE A 235 19.23 13.13 14.60
C PHE A 235 19.50 11.89 13.73
N TRP A 236 20.16 12.06 12.59
CA TRP A 236 20.48 10.95 11.70
C TRP A 236 21.37 9.90 12.37
N GLN A 237 22.36 10.31 13.19
CA GLN A 237 23.16 9.36 13.98
C GLN A 237 22.31 8.53 14.95
N GLN A 238 21.26 9.09 15.56
CA GLN A 238 20.32 8.34 16.40
C GLN A 238 19.40 7.44 15.57
N CYS A 239 18.99 7.89 14.37
CA CYS A 239 18.25 7.06 13.42
C CYS A 239 19.10 5.85 12.96
N LEU A 240 20.40 6.03 12.72
CA LEU A 240 21.33 4.96 12.37
C LEU A 240 21.55 3.96 13.52
N ARG A 241 21.52 4.41 14.78
CA ARG A 241 21.52 3.50 15.94
C ARG A 241 20.24 2.66 15.98
N SER A 242 19.07 3.28 15.77
CA SER A 242 17.79 2.56 15.68
C SER A 242 17.79 1.51 14.58
N LEU A 243 18.29 1.85 13.38
CA LEU A 243 18.38 0.91 12.26
C LEU A 243 19.34 -0.26 12.53
N ARG A 244 20.46 -0.04 13.23
CA ARG A 244 21.36 -1.13 13.67
C ARG A 244 20.71 -2.03 14.71
N ALA A 245 20.04 -1.46 15.70
CA ALA A 245 19.36 -2.23 16.75
C ALA A 245 18.26 -3.11 16.15
N LEU A 246 17.42 -2.52 15.30
CA LEU A 246 16.34 -3.23 14.58
C LEU A 246 16.89 -4.35 13.70
N ALA A 247 17.94 -4.10 12.92
CA ALA A 247 18.52 -5.09 12.02
C ALA A 247 19.18 -6.26 12.74
N ARG A 248 19.74 -6.05 13.95
CA ARG A 248 20.31 -7.11 14.78
C ARG A 248 19.21 -7.95 15.40
N ASP A 249 18.23 -7.33 16.06
CA ASP A 249 17.05 -8.00 16.60
C ASP A 249 16.34 -8.87 15.56
N TYR A 250 16.11 -8.31 14.38
CA TYR A 250 15.46 -8.99 13.27
C TYR A 250 16.30 -10.11 12.61
N ALA A 251 17.62 -10.14 12.83
CA ALA A 251 18.51 -11.19 12.35
C ALA A 251 18.81 -12.27 13.41
N GLU A 252 18.79 -11.89 14.69
CA GLU A 252 19.11 -12.76 15.83
C GLU A 252 17.86 -13.48 16.38
N HIS A 253 16.68 -12.82 16.37
CA HIS A 253 15.45 -13.34 16.97
C HIS A 253 14.30 -13.64 15.97
N ASP A 254 14.37 -13.12 14.74
CA ASP A 254 13.32 -13.16 13.69
C ASP A 254 11.89 -13.08 14.27
N PRO A 255 11.49 -11.95 14.87
CA PRO A 255 10.20 -11.80 15.54
C PRO A 255 9.02 -12.10 14.60
N SER A 256 9.18 -11.90 13.28
CA SER A 256 8.18 -12.24 12.25
C SER A 256 7.85 -13.74 12.15
N ALA A 257 8.79 -14.61 12.55
CA ALA A 257 8.64 -16.05 12.40
C ALA A 257 7.89 -16.73 13.56
N LYS A 258 7.84 -16.09 14.73
CA LYS A 258 7.16 -16.61 15.92
C LYS A 258 5.64 -16.62 15.73
N SER A 259 4.95 -17.53 16.42
CA SER A 259 3.51 -17.47 16.65
C SER A 259 3.22 -16.91 18.03
N GLN A 260 1.96 -16.59 18.31
CA GLN A 260 1.52 -16.06 19.61
C GLN A 260 1.86 -16.99 20.80
N ALA A 261 2.04 -18.29 20.58
CA ALA A 261 2.44 -19.26 21.59
C ALA A 261 3.95 -19.53 21.64
N GLU A 262 4.73 -18.94 20.72
CA GLU A 262 6.20 -18.96 20.70
C GLU A 262 6.80 -17.61 21.12
N TRP A 263 5.95 -16.59 21.30
CA TRP A 263 6.32 -15.23 21.67
C TRP A 263 6.37 -15.09 23.19
N VAL A 264 7.45 -14.50 23.71
CA VAL A 264 7.61 -14.18 25.12
C VAL A 264 8.02 -12.72 25.31
N ALA A 265 7.63 -12.08 26.41
CA ALA A 265 7.87 -10.66 26.66
C ALA A 265 9.35 -10.24 26.56
N ALA A 266 10.29 -11.15 26.88
CA ALA A 266 11.72 -10.91 26.70
C ALA A 266 12.13 -10.65 25.24
N ASP A 267 11.33 -11.07 24.26
CA ASP A 267 11.55 -10.79 22.83
C ASP A 267 11.41 -9.30 22.50
N SER A 268 10.64 -8.54 23.28
CA SER A 268 10.53 -7.09 23.13
C SER A 268 11.74 -6.33 23.67
N ASN A 269 12.61 -6.96 24.47
CA ASN A 269 13.74 -6.28 25.15
C ASN A 269 14.62 -5.41 24.21
N PRO A 270 14.99 -5.84 22.99
CA PRO A 270 15.80 -5.01 22.09
C PRO A 270 15.04 -3.78 21.56
N ARG A 271 13.74 -3.93 21.27
CA ARG A 271 12.84 -2.83 20.87
C ARG A 271 12.68 -1.84 22.02
N ASP A 272 12.33 -2.30 23.22
CA ASP A 272 12.18 -1.48 24.42
C ASP A 272 13.45 -0.70 24.79
N ALA A 273 14.62 -1.36 24.75
CA ALA A 273 15.90 -0.69 25.02
C ALA A 273 16.18 0.45 24.02
N GLN A 274 15.90 0.24 22.73
CA GLN A 274 16.07 1.27 21.70
C GLN A 274 14.98 2.36 21.77
N MET A 275 13.76 2.03 22.17
CA MET A 275 12.70 3.01 22.46
C MET A 275 13.07 3.93 23.62
N ALA A 276 13.62 3.38 24.70
CA ALA A 276 14.13 4.14 25.83
C ALA A 276 15.26 5.10 25.39
N GLU A 277 16.27 4.62 24.67
CA GLU A 277 17.39 5.47 24.24
C GLU A 277 16.99 6.49 23.16
N ASN A 278 15.96 6.23 22.35
CA ASN A 278 15.39 7.24 21.43
C ASN A 278 14.70 8.37 22.19
N LEU A 279 13.87 8.05 23.20
CA LEU A 279 13.23 9.05 24.05
C LEU A 279 14.26 9.81 24.90
N LEU A 280 15.24 9.13 25.48
CA LEU A 280 16.32 9.75 26.24
C LEU A 280 17.22 10.62 25.35
N TRP A 281 17.50 10.22 24.11
CA TRP A 281 18.17 11.08 23.13
C TRP A 281 17.38 12.37 22.87
N TYR A 282 16.08 12.28 22.64
CA TYR A 282 15.22 13.45 22.43
C TYR A 282 15.24 14.37 23.65
N LEU A 283 15.07 13.82 24.86
CA LEU A 283 15.09 14.57 26.12
C LEU A 283 16.45 15.23 26.41
N ARG A 284 17.55 14.75 25.83
CA ARG A 284 18.88 15.39 25.87
C ARG A 284 19.01 16.54 24.86
N GLN A 285 18.36 16.47 23.69
CA GLN A 285 18.31 17.59 22.74
C GLN A 285 17.30 18.68 23.16
N HIS A 286 16.24 18.30 23.87
CA HIS A 286 15.09 19.15 24.22
C HIS A 286 14.94 19.35 25.75
N PRO A 287 15.97 19.85 26.46
CA PRO A 287 16.05 19.81 27.93
C PRO A 287 14.90 20.53 28.67
N ALA A 288 14.31 21.56 28.06
CA ALA A 288 13.19 22.32 28.65
C ALA A 288 11.80 21.70 28.35
N GLU A 289 11.70 20.76 27.41
CA GLU A 289 10.41 20.19 26.99
C GLU A 289 9.90 19.14 27.98
N LYS A 290 8.57 19.12 28.13
CA LYS A 290 7.82 18.13 28.92
C LYS A 290 7.02 17.23 27.98
N VAL A 291 7.17 15.92 28.12
CA VAL A 291 6.79 14.93 27.10
C VAL A 291 5.65 14.02 27.59
N ILE A 292 4.61 13.90 26.77
CA ILE A 292 3.50 12.97 26.91
C ILE A 292 3.79 11.76 26.02
N CYS A 293 4.09 10.62 26.61
CA CYS A 293 4.36 9.39 25.88
C CYS A 293 3.07 8.56 25.72
N TRP A 294 2.75 8.17 24.49
CA TRP A 294 1.56 7.41 24.11
C TRP A 294 1.96 6.06 23.49
N GLY A 295 1.49 4.97 24.07
CA GLY A 295 1.80 3.60 23.67
C GLY A 295 1.18 2.59 24.65
N ALA A 296 1.49 1.32 24.48
CA ALA A 296 1.02 0.23 25.32
C ALA A 296 1.62 0.25 26.73
N LEU A 297 0.83 -0.11 27.74
CA LEU A 297 1.27 -0.14 29.14
C LEU A 297 2.42 -1.13 29.41
N PRO A 298 2.49 -2.34 28.79
CA PRO A 298 3.61 -3.25 29.02
C PRO A 298 4.99 -2.65 28.66
N HIS A 299 5.11 -1.79 27.65
CA HIS A 299 6.35 -1.06 27.33
C HIS A 299 6.65 0.06 28.34
N PHE A 300 5.60 0.72 28.83
CA PHE A 300 5.70 1.87 29.73
C PHE A 300 5.87 1.50 31.21
N ALA A 301 5.74 0.23 31.56
CA ALA A 301 5.89 -0.26 32.92
C ALA A 301 7.31 -0.10 33.47
N ASN A 302 7.42 -0.09 34.80
CA ASN A 302 8.70 -0.05 35.51
C ASN A 302 9.16 -1.47 35.92
N ARG A 303 8.95 -1.89 37.18
CA ARG A 303 9.55 -3.13 37.70
C ARG A 303 8.66 -4.37 37.55
N VAL A 304 8.40 -4.74 36.30
CA VAL A 304 7.57 -5.91 35.92
C VAL A 304 8.09 -7.23 36.51
N GLU A 305 9.38 -7.34 36.85
CA GLU A 305 9.97 -8.53 37.45
C GLU A 305 9.37 -8.92 38.82
N LEU A 306 8.61 -8.01 39.43
CA LEU A 306 7.96 -8.19 40.73
C LEU A 306 6.55 -8.80 40.65
N LEU A 307 5.98 -8.98 39.45
CA LEU A 307 4.60 -9.44 39.23
C LEU A 307 4.42 -10.98 39.23
N GLY A 308 5.29 -11.70 39.95
CA GLY A 308 5.22 -13.16 40.17
C GLY A 308 5.60 -14.03 38.95
N SER A 309 5.12 -13.67 37.75
CA SER A 309 5.36 -14.36 36.47
C SER A 309 6.85 -14.58 36.19
N GLU A 310 7.19 -15.77 35.70
CA GLU A 310 8.57 -16.12 35.33
C GLU A 310 9.03 -15.39 34.06
N GLU A 311 8.16 -15.28 33.06
CA GLU A 311 8.39 -14.54 31.82
C GLU A 311 8.75 -13.06 32.08
N LEU A 312 8.00 -12.41 32.98
CA LEU A 312 8.24 -11.00 33.34
C LEU A 312 9.55 -10.79 34.11
N ARG A 313 10.19 -11.83 34.66
CA ARG A 313 11.54 -11.72 35.25
C ARG A 313 12.62 -11.51 34.19
N ALA A 314 12.37 -11.93 32.95
CA ALA A 314 13.27 -11.72 31.81
C ALA A 314 12.98 -10.43 31.02
N TYR A 315 11.77 -9.88 31.12
CA TYR A 315 11.36 -8.67 30.39
C TYR A 315 11.87 -7.36 31.03
N ARG A 316 12.26 -6.38 30.20
CA ARG A 316 12.85 -5.09 30.58
C ARG A 316 12.20 -3.97 29.74
N PRO A 317 11.06 -3.40 30.20
CA PRO A 317 10.35 -2.37 29.46
C PRO A 317 11.12 -1.05 29.33
N MET A 318 10.78 -0.25 28.32
CA MET A 318 11.38 1.08 28.13
C MET A 318 11.11 2.03 29.30
N GLY A 319 9.94 1.91 29.95
CA GLY A 319 9.54 2.75 31.09
C GLY A 319 10.50 2.63 32.27
N ARG A 320 10.99 1.41 32.53
CA ARG A 320 12.04 1.11 33.51
C ARG A 320 13.32 1.89 33.22
N ALA A 321 13.90 1.72 32.04
CA ALA A 321 15.17 2.34 31.66
C ALA A 321 15.08 3.88 31.68
N VAL A 322 13.93 4.45 31.30
CA VAL A 322 13.67 5.89 31.36
C VAL A 322 13.53 6.39 32.80
N LYS A 323 12.88 5.63 33.69
CA LYS A 323 12.74 5.99 35.13
C LYS A 323 14.04 5.79 35.92
N GLU A 324 14.87 4.82 35.55
CA GLU A 324 16.25 4.64 36.03
C GLU A 324 17.16 5.81 35.57
N ALA A 325 17.09 6.23 34.31
CA ALA A 325 17.95 7.28 33.75
C ALA A 325 17.58 8.72 34.16
N LEU A 326 16.29 9.01 34.42
CA LEU A 326 15.81 10.35 34.78
C LEU A 326 15.51 10.52 36.29
N GLY A 327 15.41 9.41 37.03
CA GLY A 327 14.99 9.39 38.43
C GLY A 327 13.47 9.37 38.60
N ALA A 328 13.01 8.71 39.67
CA ALA A 328 11.60 8.39 39.89
C ALA A 328 10.65 9.60 40.00
N SER A 329 11.15 10.80 40.33
CA SER A 329 10.35 12.04 40.41
C SER A 329 10.21 12.77 39.07
N GLN A 330 10.94 12.34 38.02
CA GLN A 330 10.87 12.94 36.68
C GLN A 330 9.95 12.18 35.71
N VAL A 331 9.47 10.99 36.10
CA VAL A 331 8.69 10.09 35.25
C VAL A 331 7.44 9.61 36.00
N TYR A 332 6.27 9.85 35.42
CA TYR A 332 4.99 9.34 35.93
C TYR A 332 4.43 8.29 34.96
N ILE A 333 4.03 7.13 35.45
CA ILE A 333 3.44 6.03 34.67
C ILE A 333 1.96 5.89 35.04
N LEU A 334 1.08 6.27 34.13
CA LEU A 334 -0.37 6.10 34.25
C LEU A 334 -0.82 4.92 33.37
N GLY A 335 -1.27 3.84 34.00
CA GLY A 335 -1.95 2.74 33.31
C GLY A 335 -3.46 2.95 33.24
N THR A 336 -4.15 2.06 32.53
CA THR A 336 -5.61 1.97 32.53
C THR A 336 -6.12 0.59 32.90
N LEU A 337 -7.27 0.52 33.58
CA LEU A 337 -7.96 -0.70 34.01
C LEU A 337 -9.40 -0.72 33.51
N THR A 338 -10.03 -1.90 33.44
CA THR A 338 -11.47 -2.00 33.14
C THR A 338 -12.20 -3.07 33.94
N GLY A 339 -13.48 -2.86 34.17
CA GLY A 339 -14.40 -3.82 34.79
C GLY A 339 -15.05 -4.81 33.81
N GLY A 340 -14.85 -4.63 32.50
CA GLY A 340 -15.41 -5.49 31.45
C GLY A 340 -15.56 -4.78 30.11
N GLY A 341 -16.48 -5.26 29.28
CA GLY A 341 -16.73 -4.74 27.92
C GLY A 341 -15.98 -5.55 26.85
N ALA A 342 -15.56 -4.89 25.78
CA ALA A 342 -14.87 -5.52 24.66
C ALA A 342 -13.78 -4.62 24.06
N HIS A 343 -12.76 -5.23 23.48
CA HIS A 343 -11.61 -4.57 22.85
C HIS A 343 -11.24 -5.25 21.52
N GLY A 344 -10.48 -4.58 20.65
CA GLY A 344 -9.89 -5.21 19.47
C GLY A 344 -9.57 -4.24 18.33
N LEU A 345 -9.08 -4.78 17.22
CA LEU A 345 -8.71 -3.96 16.05
C LEU A 345 -9.91 -3.16 15.50
N PRO A 346 -9.69 -1.91 15.03
CA PRO A 346 -10.74 -1.08 14.42
C PRO A 346 -11.48 -1.81 13.29
N GLY A 347 -12.80 -1.96 13.44
CA GLY A 347 -13.65 -2.65 12.47
C GLY A 347 -13.66 -4.19 12.55
N THR A 348 -13.14 -4.79 13.62
CA THR A 348 -13.33 -6.22 13.93
C THR A 348 -14.51 -6.44 14.88
N ALA A 349 -14.87 -7.71 15.13
CA ALA A 349 -15.92 -8.08 16.09
C ALA A 349 -15.50 -7.86 17.56
N GLY A 350 -14.21 -7.62 17.81
CA GLY A 350 -13.61 -7.54 19.14
C GLY A 350 -13.50 -8.88 19.86
N MET A 351 -12.93 -8.82 21.06
CA MET A 351 -12.83 -9.87 22.06
C MET A 351 -13.43 -9.34 23.37
N THR A 352 -14.14 -10.18 24.11
CA THR A 352 -14.75 -9.81 25.40
C THR A 352 -13.68 -9.77 26.48
N VAL A 353 -13.65 -8.70 27.28
CA VAL A 353 -12.74 -8.63 28.43
C VAL A 353 -13.23 -9.59 29.54
N PRO A 354 -12.36 -10.43 30.12
CA PRO A 354 -12.69 -11.29 31.26
C PRO A 354 -13.34 -10.53 32.43
N ALA A 355 -14.30 -11.16 33.10
CA ALA A 355 -14.87 -10.61 34.32
C ALA A 355 -13.83 -10.65 35.46
N PRO A 356 -13.54 -9.53 36.16
CA PRO A 356 -12.54 -9.49 37.22
C PRO A 356 -12.89 -10.44 38.38
N ALA A 357 -11.94 -11.29 38.79
CA ALA A 357 -12.12 -12.21 39.90
C ALA A 357 -12.28 -11.47 41.25
N PRO A 358 -13.06 -12.00 42.22
CA PRO A 358 -13.15 -11.42 43.56
C PRO A 358 -11.79 -11.23 44.23
N GLY A 359 -11.58 -10.08 44.89
CA GLY A 359 -10.30 -9.71 45.51
C GLY A 359 -9.33 -8.93 44.60
N THR A 360 -9.60 -8.85 43.29
CA THR A 360 -8.83 -8.01 42.36
C THR A 360 -9.17 -6.53 42.52
N LEU A 361 -8.27 -5.65 42.04
CA LEU A 361 -8.46 -4.21 42.12
C LEU A 361 -9.72 -3.78 41.33
N GLU A 362 -9.90 -4.31 40.13
CA GLU A 362 -11.03 -4.00 39.25
C GLU A 362 -12.36 -4.49 39.81
N ALA A 363 -12.40 -5.64 40.49
CA ALA A 363 -13.58 -6.08 41.24
C ALA A 363 -13.94 -5.11 42.37
N SER A 364 -12.94 -4.54 43.07
CA SER A 364 -13.18 -3.52 44.10
C SER A 364 -13.65 -2.17 43.53
N LEU A 365 -13.14 -1.78 42.34
CA LEU A 365 -13.52 -0.54 41.66
C LEU A 365 -14.92 -0.64 41.02
N LEU A 366 -15.31 -1.82 40.52
CA LEU A 366 -16.67 -2.11 40.08
C LEU A 366 -17.71 -1.88 41.18
N ALA A 367 -17.38 -2.22 42.43
CA ALA A 367 -18.26 -2.06 43.58
C ALA A 367 -18.55 -0.59 43.94
N LEU A 368 -17.75 0.37 43.46
CA LEU A 368 -17.96 1.81 43.66
C LEU A 368 -19.10 2.37 42.81
N GLY A 369 -19.62 1.62 41.84
CA GLY A 369 -20.73 2.01 40.95
C GLY A 369 -20.40 3.07 39.89
N SER A 370 -19.41 3.92 40.14
CA SER A 370 -18.94 4.98 39.23
C SER A 370 -18.58 4.43 37.83
N PRO A 371 -18.90 5.15 36.73
CA PRO A 371 -18.47 4.75 35.39
C PRO A 371 -16.95 4.90 35.20
N TYR A 372 -16.31 5.83 35.92
CA TYR A 372 -14.88 6.14 35.82
C TYR A 372 -14.29 6.44 37.20
N ALA A 373 -13.04 6.04 37.43
CA ALA A 373 -12.31 6.35 38.66
C ALA A 373 -10.80 6.47 38.43
N PHE A 374 -10.11 7.17 39.32
CA PHE A 374 -8.66 7.24 39.39
C PHE A 374 -8.15 6.63 40.70
N VAL A 375 -7.00 5.95 40.66
CA VAL A 375 -6.33 5.34 41.82
C VAL A 375 -4.86 5.75 41.82
N SER A 376 -4.35 6.33 42.91
CA SER A 376 -2.90 6.58 43.07
C SER A 376 -2.25 5.40 43.78
N LEU A 377 -1.48 4.57 43.08
CA LEU A 377 -0.78 3.46 43.75
C LEU A 377 0.40 3.95 44.58
N LYS A 378 1.11 4.98 44.10
CA LYS A 378 2.28 5.53 44.81
C LYS A 378 1.93 6.23 46.13
N HIS A 379 0.70 6.73 46.29
CA HIS A 379 0.22 7.36 47.52
C HIS A 379 -0.63 6.40 48.36
N ASP A 380 -1.62 5.74 47.75
CA ASP A 380 -2.66 5.00 48.49
C ASP A 380 -2.39 3.48 48.59
N ALA A 381 -1.39 2.94 47.89
CA ALA A 381 -1.02 1.52 47.91
C ALA A 381 0.50 1.20 47.78
N PRO A 382 1.44 1.99 48.35
CA PRO A 382 2.87 1.75 48.19
C PRO A 382 3.32 0.39 48.75
N GLY A 383 4.05 -0.38 47.94
CA GLY A 383 4.56 -1.72 48.27
C GLY A 383 3.49 -2.81 48.44
N ARG A 384 2.21 -2.47 48.24
CA ARG A 384 1.09 -3.35 48.56
C ARG A 384 0.86 -4.39 47.47
N GLN A 385 0.72 -5.65 47.88
CA GLN A 385 0.31 -6.74 47.00
C GLN A 385 -1.14 -6.53 46.52
N LEU A 386 -1.30 -6.49 45.20
CA LEU A 386 -2.57 -6.34 44.48
C LEU A 386 -2.59 -7.31 43.30
N THR A 387 -3.77 -7.79 42.90
CA THR A 387 -3.97 -8.52 41.63
C THR A 387 -4.75 -7.62 40.68
N THR A 388 -4.26 -7.43 39.45
CA THR A 388 -4.90 -6.62 38.40
C THR A 388 -4.80 -7.30 37.03
N TYR A 389 -5.60 -6.85 36.08
CA TYR A 389 -5.69 -7.29 34.68
C TYR A 389 -5.04 -6.28 33.72
N ALA A 390 -4.14 -5.43 34.22
CA ALA A 390 -3.63 -4.25 33.51
C ALA A 390 -2.80 -4.54 32.25
N PHE A 391 -2.18 -5.73 32.14
CA PHE A 391 -1.51 -6.20 30.93
C PHE A 391 -2.41 -7.22 30.26
N ASP A 392 -2.89 -6.92 29.05
CA ASP A 392 -3.48 -7.91 28.13
C ASP A 392 -4.64 -8.75 28.70
N TYR A 393 -5.30 -8.19 29.72
CA TYR A 393 -6.33 -8.82 30.53
C TYR A 393 -5.94 -10.17 31.15
N GLN A 394 -4.67 -10.33 31.52
CA GLN A 394 -4.17 -11.45 32.34
C GLN A 394 -4.06 -11.05 33.82
N PRO A 395 -4.54 -11.89 34.77
CA PRO A 395 -4.49 -11.59 36.20
C PRO A 395 -3.07 -11.73 36.76
N LEU A 396 -2.40 -10.61 37.00
CA LEU A 396 -1.04 -10.52 37.51
C LEU A 396 -1.02 -9.94 38.93
N ALA A 397 -0.36 -10.65 39.85
CA ALA A 397 -0.27 -10.29 41.26
C ALA A 397 1.13 -9.78 41.63
N GLY A 398 1.20 -8.67 42.36
CA GLY A 398 2.46 -8.11 42.84
C GLY A 398 2.33 -6.72 43.48
N PRO A 399 3.45 -6.08 43.85
CA PRO A 399 3.49 -4.72 44.37
C PRO A 399 3.33 -3.70 43.23
N TRP A 400 2.11 -3.55 42.72
CA TRP A 400 1.83 -2.78 41.49
C TRP A 400 2.29 -1.30 41.52
N SER A 401 2.48 -0.70 42.70
CA SER A 401 3.08 0.63 42.87
C SER A 401 4.54 0.74 42.38
N GLU A 402 5.26 -0.39 42.29
CA GLU A 402 6.62 -0.47 41.72
C GLU A 402 6.59 -0.53 40.19
N VAL A 403 5.42 -0.81 39.59
CA VAL A 403 5.22 -1.05 38.16
C VAL A 403 4.59 0.15 37.47
N VAL A 404 3.58 0.76 38.10
CA VAL A 404 2.89 1.98 37.65
C VAL A 404 2.67 2.92 38.84
N ASP A 405 2.64 4.23 38.59
CA ASP A 405 2.41 5.24 39.66
C ASP A 405 0.92 5.37 40.01
N GLY A 406 0.04 5.18 39.02
CA GLY A 406 -1.42 5.21 39.19
C GLY A 406 -2.19 4.57 38.04
N PHE A 407 -3.51 4.46 38.22
CA PHE A 407 -4.44 3.83 37.28
C PHE A 407 -5.67 4.69 37.01
N LEU A 408 -6.08 4.77 35.74
CA LEU A 408 -7.40 5.23 35.32
C LEU A 408 -8.30 4.02 35.05
N PHE A 409 -9.38 3.88 35.79
CA PHE A 409 -10.38 2.82 35.63
C PHE A 409 -11.59 3.28 34.81
N LEU A 410 -11.97 2.45 33.84
CA LEU A 410 -13.20 2.59 33.06
C LEU A 410 -14.11 1.39 33.35
N ARG A 411 -15.37 1.61 33.72
CA ARG A 411 -16.27 0.50 34.10
C ARG A 411 -16.49 -0.53 32.99
N ASN A 412 -16.47 -0.09 31.73
CA ASN A 412 -16.42 -0.95 30.55
C ASN A 412 -15.51 -0.31 29.49
N VAL A 413 -14.85 -1.13 28.67
CA VAL A 413 -14.19 -0.69 27.41
C VAL A 413 -15.02 -1.04 26.18
N THR A 414 -14.81 -0.30 25.10
CA THR A 414 -15.44 -0.50 23.79
C THR A 414 -14.40 -0.45 22.67
N PRO A 415 -14.52 -1.25 21.60
CA PRO A 415 -13.56 -1.20 20.49
C PRO A 415 -13.54 0.18 19.79
N PRO A 416 -12.39 0.60 19.22
CA PRO A 416 -12.23 1.87 18.51
C PRO A 416 -13.04 1.96 17.22
N HIS A 417 -13.60 3.16 16.99
CA HIS A 417 -14.39 3.46 15.81
C HIS A 417 -13.49 3.93 14.67
N LEU A 418 -13.67 3.42 13.45
CA LEU A 418 -12.94 3.93 12.29
C LEU A 418 -13.41 5.35 11.90
N VAL A 419 -12.45 6.25 11.65
CA VAL A 419 -12.71 7.59 11.09
C VAL A 419 -13.52 7.47 9.79
N ALA A 420 -14.35 8.47 9.50
CA ALA A 420 -15.01 8.56 8.21
C ALA A 420 -13.98 8.73 7.07
N ALA A 421 -14.31 8.26 5.87
CA ALA A 421 -13.69 8.84 4.69
C ALA A 421 -14.36 10.20 4.47
N ASP A 422 -13.70 11.29 4.86
CA ASP A 422 -14.26 12.64 4.77
C ASP A 422 -14.33 13.09 3.32
N SER A 423 -15.54 13.42 2.88
CA SER A 423 -15.84 13.95 1.55
C SER A 423 -15.87 15.49 1.49
N THR A 424 -15.45 16.15 2.57
CA THR A 424 -15.61 17.61 2.77
C THR A 424 -14.35 18.28 3.33
N ALA A 425 -13.24 18.18 2.59
CA ALA A 425 -12.16 19.15 2.71
C ALA A 425 -12.45 20.32 1.75
N GLU A 426 -12.94 21.44 2.28
CA GLU A 426 -13.27 22.61 1.46
C GLU A 426 -12.03 23.13 0.72
N ARG A 427 -12.10 23.20 -0.61
CA ARG A 427 -11.06 23.81 -1.44
C ARG A 427 -11.18 25.34 -1.40
N ALA A 428 -10.65 25.93 -0.34
CA ALA A 428 -10.37 27.36 -0.31
C ALA A 428 -9.19 27.70 -1.24
N ASP A 429 -9.43 27.82 -2.54
CA ASP A 429 -8.64 28.74 -3.39
C ASP A 429 -9.35 29.17 -4.69
N SER A 430 -9.11 30.41 -5.09
CA SER A 430 -9.25 30.95 -6.45
C SER A 430 -10.63 30.85 -7.15
N THR A 431 -11.57 31.72 -6.75
CA THR A 431 -12.75 32.05 -7.57
C THR A 431 -12.41 33.06 -8.68
N VAL A 432 -12.66 32.69 -9.94
CA VAL A 432 -12.71 33.63 -11.07
C VAL A 432 -14.06 33.49 -11.76
N VAL A 433 -14.87 34.55 -11.72
CA VAL A 433 -16.23 34.56 -12.27
C VAL A 433 -16.20 34.95 -13.74
N LEU A 434 -16.71 34.08 -14.61
CA LEU A 434 -17.14 34.43 -15.96
C LEU A 434 -18.52 33.82 -16.21
N ALA A 435 -19.53 34.68 -16.37
CA ALA A 435 -20.91 34.29 -16.57
C ALA A 435 -21.39 34.71 -17.96
N THR A 436 -21.98 33.78 -18.72
CA THR A 436 -22.86 34.06 -19.86
C THR A 436 -23.95 32.99 -19.95
N THR A 437 -25.17 33.41 -20.29
CA THR A 437 -26.38 32.58 -20.35
C THR A 437 -26.53 31.82 -21.68
N PRO A 438 -27.19 30.66 -21.70
CA PRO A 438 -27.52 29.93 -22.93
C PRO A 438 -28.79 30.46 -23.62
N PRO A 439 -28.91 30.35 -24.96
CA PRO A 439 -30.15 30.58 -25.70
C PRO A 439 -31.05 29.32 -25.78
N PRO A 440 -32.37 29.46 -26.04
CA PRO A 440 -33.33 28.33 -26.04
C PRO A 440 -33.41 27.54 -27.37
N PRO A 441 -34.05 26.36 -27.40
CA PRO A 441 -34.05 25.45 -28.56
C PRO A 441 -35.26 25.59 -29.51
N GLY A 442 -35.04 25.30 -30.79
CA GLY A 442 -36.07 25.05 -31.81
C GLY A 442 -35.60 25.32 -33.24
N SER A 443 -36.16 24.73 -34.29
CA SER A 443 -37.01 23.52 -34.36
C SER A 443 -37.06 22.95 -35.79
N LEU A 444 -37.46 21.67 -35.92
CA LEU A 444 -38.03 21.01 -37.11
C LEU A 444 -37.22 20.91 -38.44
N ASN A 445 -37.20 19.68 -38.94
CA ASN A 445 -36.89 19.31 -40.33
C ASN A 445 -38.03 19.76 -41.27
N PRO A 446 -37.78 20.06 -42.55
CA PRO A 446 -38.09 19.03 -43.56
C PRO A 446 -37.18 18.98 -44.82
N ALA A 447 -37.18 17.83 -45.47
CA ALA A 447 -36.72 17.60 -46.86
C ALA A 447 -37.94 17.69 -47.84
N PRO A 448 -37.92 17.29 -49.14
CA PRO A 448 -36.82 16.78 -49.99
C PRO A 448 -36.80 17.31 -51.46
N ASN A 449 -35.83 16.86 -52.28
CA ASN A 449 -35.95 16.35 -53.68
C ASN A 449 -34.55 16.28 -54.35
N ARG A 450 -34.14 15.40 -55.29
CA ARG A 450 -34.69 14.34 -56.18
C ARG A 450 -34.63 14.69 -57.68
N THR A 451 -33.73 14.00 -58.41
CA THR A 451 -33.79 13.41 -59.79
C THR A 451 -32.34 12.97 -60.14
N GLY A 452 -32.01 11.89 -60.85
CA GLY A 452 -32.68 10.74 -61.51
C GLY A 452 -31.58 9.74 -61.98
N THR A 453 -31.70 8.77 -62.91
CA THR A 453 -32.74 7.90 -63.50
C THR A 453 -32.05 7.10 -64.65
N THR A 454 -32.26 5.82 -65.03
CA THR A 454 -33.19 4.73 -64.61
C THR A 454 -32.84 3.37 -65.28
N LEU A 455 -32.92 2.24 -64.55
CA LEU A 455 -33.24 0.86 -65.05
C LEU A 455 -32.17 0.12 -65.92
N ARG A 456 -32.13 -1.20 -66.18
CA ARG A 456 -32.83 -2.49 -65.83
C ARG A 456 -31.86 -3.65 -66.25
N ARG A 457 -31.95 -4.96 -65.93
CA ARG A 457 -32.75 -5.89 -65.07
C ARG A 457 -31.86 -7.13 -64.77
N GLY A 458 -32.09 -7.90 -63.69
CA GLY A 458 -31.20 -9.01 -63.27
C GLY A 458 -31.58 -10.46 -63.64
N VAL A 459 -30.69 -11.39 -63.28
CA VAL A 459 -30.79 -12.87 -63.26
C VAL A 459 -30.21 -13.38 -61.93
N ALA A 460 -30.48 -14.62 -61.52
CA ALA A 460 -30.04 -15.22 -60.25
C ALA A 460 -28.54 -15.61 -60.20
N ALA A 461 -28.10 -16.07 -59.02
CA ALA A 461 -26.70 -16.28 -58.61
C ALA A 461 -25.88 -17.26 -59.49
N PRO A 462 -24.54 -17.16 -59.44
CA PRO A 462 -23.78 -17.96 -58.47
C PRO A 462 -23.10 -17.14 -57.35
N ASP A 463 -22.80 -17.80 -56.23
CA ASP A 463 -21.97 -17.26 -55.14
C ASP A 463 -20.48 -17.50 -55.42
N VAL A 464 -19.68 -16.42 -55.40
CA VAL A 464 -18.25 -16.45 -55.02
C VAL A 464 -17.89 -15.12 -54.33
N SER A 465 -18.28 -14.94 -53.07
CA SER A 465 -17.71 -13.83 -52.26
C SER A 465 -16.28 -14.15 -51.81
N GLY A 466 -15.28 -13.51 -52.43
CA GLY A 466 -13.86 -13.92 -52.41
C GLY A 466 -13.06 -13.76 -51.10
N VAL A 467 -13.70 -13.82 -49.93
CA VAL A 467 -13.05 -13.82 -48.60
C VAL A 467 -13.13 -15.23 -48.00
N ARG A 468 -11.99 -15.77 -47.59
CA ARG A 468 -11.86 -17.16 -47.10
C ARG A 468 -11.14 -17.22 -45.76
N LEU A 469 -11.43 -18.24 -44.96
CA LEU A 469 -10.78 -18.45 -43.67
C LEU A 469 -9.41 -19.12 -43.86
N VAL A 470 -8.33 -18.34 -43.77
CA VAL A 470 -6.96 -18.87 -43.74
C VAL A 470 -6.65 -19.33 -42.32
N ARG A 471 -6.25 -20.59 -42.17
CA ARG A 471 -5.79 -21.20 -40.92
C ARG A 471 -4.27 -21.34 -40.93
N GLY A 472 -3.64 -21.37 -39.77
CA GLY A 472 -2.20 -21.54 -39.67
C GLY A 472 -1.71 -21.83 -38.26
N VAL A 473 -0.41 -22.13 -38.13
CA VAL A 473 0.26 -22.37 -36.86
C VAL A 473 1.60 -21.63 -36.82
N VAL A 474 1.94 -21.04 -35.66
CA VAL A 474 3.17 -20.28 -35.45
C VAL A 474 4.12 -21.08 -34.57
N LEU A 475 5.32 -21.36 -35.08
CA LEU A 475 6.34 -22.20 -34.45
C LEU A 475 7.70 -21.48 -34.38
N ASP A 476 8.53 -21.87 -33.42
CA ASP A 476 9.94 -21.48 -33.35
C ASP A 476 10.71 -22.12 -34.50
N GLN A 477 11.44 -21.33 -35.30
CA GLN A 477 12.19 -21.83 -36.45
C GLN A 477 13.25 -22.88 -36.10
N ARG A 478 13.90 -22.76 -34.93
CA ARG A 478 14.93 -23.67 -34.42
C ARG A 478 14.33 -24.86 -33.69
N SER A 479 13.56 -24.62 -32.62
CA SER A 479 13.09 -25.71 -31.74
C SER A 479 11.84 -26.42 -32.26
N ARG A 480 11.11 -25.81 -33.19
CA ARG A 480 9.78 -26.25 -33.69
C ARG A 480 8.71 -26.37 -32.60
N ALA A 481 8.98 -25.87 -31.39
CA ALA A 481 7.96 -25.69 -30.37
C ALA A 481 6.91 -24.66 -30.82
N VAL A 482 5.70 -24.78 -30.29
CA VAL A 482 4.62 -23.82 -30.56
C VAL A 482 4.94 -22.46 -29.96
N VAL A 483 4.63 -21.39 -30.69
CA VAL A 483 4.77 -20.01 -30.20
C VAL A 483 3.38 -19.46 -29.90
N PRO A 484 2.90 -19.61 -28.65
CA PRO A 484 1.55 -19.21 -28.28
C PRO A 484 1.37 -17.70 -28.37
N TYR A 485 0.14 -17.26 -28.66
CA TYR A 485 -0.26 -15.84 -28.66
C TYR A 485 0.54 -14.91 -29.59
N ALA A 486 1.21 -15.47 -30.61
CA ALA A 486 1.77 -14.69 -31.70
C ALA A 486 0.69 -13.86 -32.41
N THR A 487 0.95 -12.57 -32.64
CA THR A 487 0.00 -11.67 -33.31
C THR A 487 0.18 -11.74 -34.83
N VAL A 488 -0.91 -11.97 -35.56
CA VAL A 488 -0.98 -12.09 -37.02
C VAL A 488 -1.75 -10.89 -37.58
N LEU A 489 -1.06 -10.00 -38.30
CA LEU A 489 -1.57 -8.68 -38.69
C LEU A 489 -1.57 -8.49 -40.22
N LEU A 490 -2.54 -7.75 -40.75
CA LEU A 490 -2.49 -7.17 -42.09
C LEU A 490 -1.69 -5.86 -42.02
N PRO A 491 -0.53 -5.73 -42.70
CA PRO A 491 0.28 -4.52 -42.65
C PRO A 491 -0.48 -3.27 -43.09
N GLY A 492 -0.39 -2.20 -42.29
CA GLY A 492 -1.02 -0.91 -42.59
C GLY A 492 -2.54 -0.82 -42.40
N GLN A 493 -3.25 -1.94 -42.15
CA GLN A 493 -4.72 -1.94 -42.04
C GLN A 493 -5.25 -2.17 -40.61
N GLY A 494 -4.39 -2.49 -39.64
CA GLY A 494 -4.77 -2.70 -38.23
C GLY A 494 -5.59 -3.95 -37.93
N LYS A 495 -6.19 -4.59 -38.95
CA LYS A 495 -6.89 -5.87 -38.87
C LYS A 495 -5.90 -7.03 -38.65
N GLY A 496 -6.34 -8.06 -37.95
CA GLY A 496 -5.52 -9.22 -37.63
C GLY A 496 -6.23 -10.20 -36.68
N THR A 497 -5.47 -11.15 -36.16
CA THR A 497 -5.88 -12.13 -35.15
C THR A 497 -4.70 -12.47 -34.24
N THR A 498 -4.94 -13.16 -33.14
CA THR A 498 -3.90 -13.65 -32.22
C THR A 498 -3.97 -15.17 -32.17
N ALA A 499 -2.82 -15.83 -32.21
CA ALA A 499 -2.74 -17.27 -32.09
C ALA A 499 -3.20 -17.78 -30.71
N ASP A 500 -3.64 -19.04 -30.64
CA ASP A 500 -4.03 -19.70 -29.39
C ASP A 500 -2.81 -20.19 -28.58
N ALA A 501 -3.06 -20.97 -27.52
CA ALA A 501 -2.03 -21.60 -26.69
C ALA A 501 -1.19 -22.67 -27.45
N ASN A 502 -1.69 -23.17 -28.58
CA ASN A 502 -1.00 -24.10 -29.48
C ASN A 502 -0.32 -23.38 -30.65
N GLY A 503 -0.26 -22.04 -30.63
CA GLY A 503 0.24 -21.23 -31.74
C GLY A 503 -0.68 -21.21 -32.98
N ARG A 504 -1.88 -21.77 -32.92
CA ARG A 504 -2.82 -21.82 -34.05
C ARG A 504 -3.63 -20.55 -34.19
N PHE A 505 -3.84 -20.10 -35.43
CA PHE A 505 -4.66 -18.94 -35.75
C PHE A 505 -5.63 -19.22 -36.91
N ALA A 506 -6.70 -18.42 -36.99
CA ALA A 506 -7.60 -18.38 -38.13
C ALA A 506 -7.99 -16.92 -38.43
N LEU A 507 -7.94 -16.53 -39.70
CA LEU A 507 -8.14 -15.15 -40.15
C LEU A 507 -8.86 -15.13 -41.51
N PRO A 508 -10.05 -14.50 -41.63
CA PRO A 508 -10.71 -14.32 -42.92
C PRO A 508 -9.94 -13.30 -43.77
N LEU A 509 -9.52 -13.70 -44.97
CA LEU A 509 -8.67 -12.92 -45.87
C LEU A 509 -9.18 -12.96 -47.33
N PRO A 510 -9.10 -11.85 -48.08
CA PRO A 510 -9.31 -11.85 -49.52
C PRO A 510 -8.07 -12.40 -50.25
N GLY A 511 -8.27 -13.40 -51.11
CA GLY A 511 -7.22 -13.93 -52.00
C GLY A 511 -5.92 -14.33 -51.27
N PRO A 512 -4.74 -14.21 -51.91
CA PRO A 512 -3.44 -14.28 -51.25
C PRO A 512 -3.05 -12.90 -50.69
N THR A 513 -3.23 -12.70 -49.39
CA THR A 513 -2.88 -11.46 -48.66
C THR A 513 -1.53 -11.59 -47.95
N LYS A 514 -0.76 -10.49 -47.87
CA LYS A 514 0.49 -10.43 -47.09
C LYS A 514 0.20 -10.18 -45.61
N LEU A 515 0.81 -10.98 -44.74
CA LEU A 515 0.67 -10.94 -43.29
C LEU A 515 2.01 -10.62 -42.62
N GLN A 516 1.96 -9.95 -41.47
CA GLN A 516 3.07 -9.89 -40.51
C GLN A 516 2.72 -10.74 -39.28
N VAL A 517 3.62 -11.63 -38.88
CA VAL A 517 3.49 -12.41 -37.65
C VAL A 517 4.62 -12.03 -36.72
N ARG A 518 4.30 -11.79 -35.44
CA ARG A 518 5.26 -11.37 -34.41
C ARG A 518 4.96 -12.06 -33.08
N SER A 519 6.00 -12.35 -32.32
CA SER A 519 5.90 -12.80 -30.92
C SER A 519 7.10 -12.33 -30.10
N LEU A 520 6.96 -12.31 -28.78
CA LEU A 520 8.00 -11.80 -27.88
C LEU A 520 9.24 -12.71 -27.89
N GLY A 521 10.41 -12.14 -28.17
CA GLY A 521 11.67 -12.89 -28.34
C GLY A 521 11.94 -13.37 -29.77
N TYR A 522 11.12 -12.96 -30.74
CA TYR A 522 11.23 -13.38 -32.13
C TYR A 522 11.23 -12.18 -33.10
N GLU A 523 11.82 -12.39 -34.29
CA GLU A 523 11.75 -11.45 -35.40
C GLU A 523 10.34 -11.40 -36.02
N ILE A 524 10.03 -10.32 -36.74
CA ILE A 524 8.74 -10.16 -37.42
C ILE A 524 8.77 -10.87 -38.77
N ALA A 525 8.23 -12.09 -38.83
CA ALA A 525 8.06 -12.79 -40.10
C ALA A 525 7.02 -12.08 -40.98
N SER A 526 7.34 -11.88 -42.26
CA SER A 526 6.38 -11.44 -43.27
C SER A 526 6.09 -12.59 -44.22
N VAL A 527 4.85 -13.09 -44.21
CA VAL A 527 4.42 -14.29 -44.97
C VAL A 527 3.23 -13.96 -45.89
N GLN A 528 3.09 -14.71 -46.99
CA GLN A 528 1.90 -14.63 -47.84
C GLN A 528 0.90 -15.72 -47.44
N SER A 529 -0.39 -15.42 -47.42
CA SER A 529 -1.41 -16.45 -47.19
C SER A 529 -1.51 -17.41 -48.40
N PRO A 530 -1.67 -18.73 -48.17
CA PRO A 530 -1.63 -19.75 -49.23
C PRO A 530 -2.76 -19.57 -50.26
N VAL A 531 -2.60 -20.16 -51.45
CA VAL A 531 -3.59 -20.05 -52.54
C VAL A 531 -4.67 -21.14 -52.46
N GLY A 532 -4.45 -22.23 -51.72
CA GLY A 532 -5.46 -23.24 -51.39
C GLY A 532 -6.11 -23.08 -50.00
N ASN A 533 -6.65 -24.19 -49.46
CA ASN A 533 -7.17 -24.32 -48.09
C ASN A 533 -6.11 -24.90 -47.12
N GLU A 534 -4.83 -24.69 -47.42
CA GLU A 534 -3.68 -25.27 -46.71
C GLU A 534 -3.43 -24.55 -45.36
N GLU A 535 -2.93 -25.27 -44.35
CA GLU A 535 -2.59 -24.68 -43.04
C GLU A 535 -1.24 -23.94 -43.13
N LEU A 536 -1.29 -22.61 -42.99
CA LEU A 536 -0.12 -21.73 -43.07
C LEU A 536 0.79 -21.92 -41.85
N THR A 537 1.84 -22.73 -42.00
CA THR A 537 2.92 -22.82 -41.01
C THR A 537 3.81 -21.59 -41.10
N VAL A 538 3.93 -20.86 -39.99
CA VAL A 538 4.78 -19.66 -39.87
C VAL A 538 5.91 -19.98 -38.90
N LEU A 539 7.14 -19.97 -39.42
CA LEU A 539 8.34 -20.14 -38.61
C LEU A 539 8.86 -18.75 -38.20
N LEU A 540 8.94 -18.51 -36.89
CA LEU A 540 9.53 -17.30 -36.33
C LEU A 540 10.99 -17.54 -35.95
N ALA A 541 11.90 -16.73 -36.49
CA ALA A 541 13.29 -16.72 -36.09
C ALA A 541 13.42 -16.15 -34.65
N PRO A 542 14.06 -16.86 -33.70
CA PRO A 542 14.38 -16.27 -32.40
C PRO A 542 15.29 -15.05 -32.60
N ALA A 543 14.91 -13.92 -32.02
CA ALA A 543 15.60 -12.64 -32.21
C ALA A 543 16.93 -12.62 -31.45
N ALA A 544 18.01 -13.05 -32.14
CA ALA A 544 19.36 -12.77 -31.70
C ALA A 544 19.67 -11.29 -31.97
N TYR A 545 19.70 -10.48 -30.91
CA TYR A 545 19.87 -9.02 -31.01
C TYR A 545 21.27 -8.61 -31.50
N ALA A 546 21.50 -8.73 -32.81
CA ALA A 546 22.56 -8.03 -33.51
C ALA A 546 22.24 -6.52 -33.58
N LEU A 547 23.28 -5.69 -33.59
CA LEU A 547 23.17 -4.24 -33.60
C LEU A 547 23.11 -3.74 -35.05
N ASP A 548 22.03 -3.06 -35.44
CA ASP A 548 22.03 -2.22 -36.63
C ASP A 548 22.84 -0.93 -36.37
N GLU A 549 23.67 -0.54 -37.34
CA GLU A 549 24.61 0.57 -37.18
C GLU A 549 23.92 1.93 -37.14
N VAL A 550 24.16 2.69 -36.06
CA VAL A 550 23.55 4.00 -35.85
C VAL A 550 24.26 5.07 -36.70
N ARG A 551 23.55 5.65 -37.67
CA ARG A 551 23.99 6.91 -38.31
C ARG A 551 23.97 8.05 -37.29
N VAL A 552 25.15 8.40 -36.78
CA VAL A 552 25.34 9.40 -35.73
C VAL A 552 24.98 10.80 -36.22
N ALA A 553 24.10 11.50 -35.49
CA ALA A 553 23.90 12.93 -35.60
C ALA A 553 23.60 13.50 -34.20
N THR A 554 24.53 14.32 -33.68
CA THR A 554 24.61 14.78 -32.28
C THR A 554 24.72 13.66 -31.23
N ALA A 555 25.14 14.02 -30.01
CA ALA A 555 25.13 13.08 -28.88
C ALA A 555 23.68 12.61 -28.59
N PRO A 556 23.47 11.31 -28.28
CA PRO A 556 22.14 10.81 -27.95
C PRO A 556 21.59 11.53 -26.70
N PRO A 557 20.34 12.01 -26.71
CA PRO A 557 19.76 12.69 -25.56
C PRO A 557 19.65 11.75 -24.36
N ASP A 558 20.01 12.26 -23.18
CA ASP A 558 19.98 11.50 -21.92
C ASP A 558 18.59 10.87 -21.69
N PRO A 559 18.49 9.53 -21.54
CA PRO A 559 17.22 8.85 -21.29
C PRO A 559 16.57 9.26 -19.97
N VAL A 560 17.34 9.64 -18.95
CA VAL A 560 16.79 10.16 -17.69
C VAL A 560 16.21 11.55 -17.89
N ALA A 561 16.86 12.44 -18.66
CA ALA A 561 16.29 13.71 -19.10
C ALA A 561 15.05 13.53 -19.99
N ILE A 562 14.96 12.49 -20.82
CA ILE A 562 13.73 12.17 -21.55
C ILE A 562 12.60 11.86 -20.56
N LEU A 563 12.80 10.97 -19.59
CA LEU A 563 11.77 10.67 -18.58
C LEU A 563 11.42 11.89 -17.71
N LYS A 564 12.41 12.68 -17.26
CA LYS A 564 12.17 13.94 -16.54
C LYS A 564 11.30 14.90 -17.38
N ASN A 565 11.50 14.96 -18.69
CA ASN A 565 10.64 15.76 -19.58
C ASN A 565 9.26 15.13 -19.83
N VAL A 566 9.11 13.81 -19.88
CA VAL A 566 7.79 13.15 -19.88
C VAL A 566 7.01 13.58 -18.63
N ILE A 567 7.61 13.41 -17.45
CA ILE A 567 6.98 13.73 -16.16
C ILE A 567 6.68 15.23 -16.05
N LYS A 568 7.57 16.11 -16.52
CA LYS A 568 7.33 17.56 -16.59
C LYS A 568 6.16 17.93 -17.51
N ASN A 569 5.94 17.20 -18.60
CA ASN A 569 4.87 17.48 -19.56
C ASN A 569 3.56 16.71 -19.27
N ILE A 570 3.53 15.79 -18.30
CA ILE A 570 2.31 15.10 -17.85
C ILE A 570 1.13 16.07 -17.60
N PRO A 571 1.31 17.21 -16.88
CA PRO A 571 0.25 18.20 -16.66
C PRO A 571 -0.35 18.82 -17.92
N THR A 572 0.39 18.80 -19.03
CA THR A 572 0.00 19.37 -20.33
C THR A 572 -0.52 18.29 -21.29
N ASN A 573 0.02 17.07 -21.22
CA ASN A 573 -0.27 16.02 -22.19
C ASN A 573 -1.55 15.21 -21.90
N TYR A 574 -1.89 14.87 -20.65
CA TYR A 574 -3.09 14.04 -20.34
C TYR A 574 -4.05 14.78 -19.41
N GLU A 575 -5.16 14.16 -19.00
CA GLU A 575 -6.22 14.83 -18.25
C GLU A 575 -5.89 15.03 -16.77
N GLN A 576 -6.11 16.25 -16.26
CA GLN A 576 -5.86 16.63 -14.87
C GLN A 576 -7.12 16.53 -14.00
N GLN A 577 -8.28 16.79 -14.59
CA GLN A 577 -9.56 16.88 -13.90
C GLN A 577 -10.25 15.51 -13.78
N ASP A 578 -11.41 15.49 -13.13
CA ASP A 578 -12.37 14.39 -13.21
C ASP A 578 -12.84 14.22 -14.67
N TYR A 579 -12.76 13.01 -15.19
CA TYR A 579 -13.32 12.65 -16.50
C TYR A 579 -14.09 11.33 -16.44
N ALA A 580 -14.91 11.06 -17.46
CA ALA A 580 -15.49 9.75 -17.67
C ALA A 580 -14.96 9.12 -18.95
N THR A 581 -14.90 7.80 -18.94
CA THR A 581 -14.56 6.99 -20.11
C THR A 581 -15.42 5.74 -20.11
N GLU A 582 -15.97 5.40 -21.26
CA GLU A 582 -16.53 4.09 -21.50
C GLU A 582 -15.37 3.12 -21.78
N VAL A 583 -15.50 1.88 -21.29
CA VAL A 583 -14.48 0.84 -21.44
C VAL A 583 -15.16 -0.47 -21.83
N TYR A 584 -14.85 -0.96 -23.02
CA TYR A 584 -15.09 -2.36 -23.38
C TYR A 584 -13.96 -3.20 -22.78
N ARG A 585 -14.31 -4.20 -21.97
CA ARG A 585 -13.37 -5.10 -21.31
C ARG A 585 -13.73 -6.55 -21.61
N HIS A 586 -12.83 -7.25 -22.29
CA HIS A 586 -12.86 -8.70 -22.52
C HIS A 586 -11.82 -9.36 -21.61
N GLU A 587 -12.17 -10.50 -21.04
CA GLU A 587 -11.28 -11.25 -20.14
C GLU A 587 -11.42 -12.75 -20.33
N ARG A 588 -10.28 -13.46 -20.26
CA ARG A 588 -10.18 -14.93 -20.36
C ARG A 588 -9.27 -15.45 -19.26
N VAL A 589 -9.64 -16.57 -18.65
CA VAL A 589 -8.84 -17.28 -17.64
C VAL A 589 -8.90 -18.77 -17.93
N SER A 590 -7.75 -19.43 -17.93
CA SER A 590 -7.62 -20.89 -18.06
C SER A 590 -6.71 -21.46 -16.97
N ASN A 591 -6.90 -22.75 -16.67
CA ASN A 591 -5.99 -23.56 -15.86
C ASN A 591 -5.59 -24.80 -16.66
N PHE A 592 -4.31 -24.93 -17.02
CA PHE A 592 -3.88 -25.79 -18.12
C PHE A 592 -4.72 -25.47 -19.38
N ASP A 593 -5.04 -26.47 -20.20
CA ASP A 593 -5.82 -26.31 -21.43
C ASP A 593 -7.33 -26.07 -21.18
N THR A 594 -7.74 -25.95 -19.92
CA THR A 594 -9.15 -25.78 -19.53
C THR A 594 -9.47 -24.31 -19.30
N LEU A 595 -10.26 -23.71 -20.20
CA LEU A 595 -10.90 -22.41 -20.01
C LEU A 595 -11.84 -22.46 -18.79
N SER A 596 -11.53 -21.69 -17.75
CA SER A 596 -12.30 -21.63 -16.50
C SER A 596 -13.26 -20.43 -16.46
N TYR A 597 -12.90 -19.33 -17.11
CA TYR A 597 -13.74 -18.14 -17.22
C TYR A 597 -13.50 -17.39 -18.53
N GLU A 598 -14.57 -16.91 -19.17
CA GLU A 598 -14.50 -15.93 -20.26
C GLU A 598 -15.72 -15.00 -20.21
N ALA A 599 -15.49 -13.69 -20.34
CA ALA A 599 -16.56 -12.70 -20.39
C ALA A 599 -16.16 -11.43 -21.15
N GLU A 600 -17.19 -10.73 -21.65
CA GLU A 600 -17.10 -9.36 -22.16
C GLU A 600 -18.01 -8.43 -21.34
N SER A 601 -17.66 -7.15 -21.29
CA SER A 601 -18.39 -6.14 -20.52
C SER A 601 -18.20 -4.74 -21.10
N LEU A 602 -19.24 -3.90 -21.00
CA LEU A 602 -19.15 -2.48 -21.25
C LEU A 602 -19.36 -1.74 -19.92
N THR A 603 -18.44 -0.86 -19.58
CA THR A 603 -18.38 -0.19 -18.26
C THR A 603 -18.14 1.30 -18.44
N ARG A 604 -18.96 2.15 -17.81
CA ARG A 604 -18.63 3.57 -17.64
C ARG A 604 -17.76 3.70 -16.40
N LEU A 605 -16.57 4.25 -16.57
CA LEU A 605 -15.70 4.66 -15.48
C LEU A 605 -15.82 6.17 -15.26
N ARG A 606 -15.82 6.61 -14.00
CA ARG A 606 -15.40 7.97 -13.63
C ARG A 606 -13.99 7.87 -13.08
N VAL A 607 -13.04 8.52 -13.74
CA VAL A 607 -11.65 8.61 -13.27
C VAL A 607 -11.49 9.97 -12.59
N PRO A 608 -11.24 10.02 -11.28
CA PRO A 608 -11.11 11.28 -10.56
C PRO A 608 -9.77 11.98 -10.84
N ALA A 609 -9.75 13.28 -10.55
CA ALA A 609 -8.65 14.20 -10.81
C ALA A 609 -7.29 13.75 -10.23
N GLY A 610 -6.21 14.25 -10.84
CA GLY A 610 -4.82 14.03 -10.44
C GLY A 610 -4.18 12.73 -10.93
N TYR A 611 -2.85 12.66 -10.84
CA TYR A 611 -2.03 11.50 -11.16
C TYR A 611 -1.64 10.85 -9.83
N ARG A 612 -1.76 9.53 -9.76
CA ARG A 612 -1.95 8.81 -8.49
C ARG A 612 -1.09 7.56 -8.52
N HIS A 613 0.07 7.63 -7.87
CA HIS A 613 1.14 6.63 -8.00
C HIS A 613 0.86 5.28 -7.30
N PHE A 614 -0.41 4.97 -7.06
CA PHE A 614 -0.93 3.65 -6.67
C PHE A 614 -2.44 3.58 -6.97
N THR A 615 -3.03 2.37 -6.96
CA THR A 615 -4.50 2.21 -7.04
C THR A 615 -5.18 2.59 -5.73
N ARG A 616 -5.61 3.86 -5.62
CA ARG A 616 -6.19 4.51 -4.41
C ARG A 616 -5.19 4.88 -3.30
N GLY A 617 -3.92 5.15 -3.66
CA GLY A 617 -2.86 5.43 -2.69
C GLY A 617 -2.42 4.19 -1.89
N PHE A 618 -1.34 4.32 -1.13
CA PHE A 618 -0.69 3.20 -0.40
C PHE A 618 -1.63 2.50 0.60
N LEU A 619 -2.56 3.24 1.21
CA LEU A 619 -3.55 2.73 2.17
C LEU A 619 -4.91 2.34 1.55
N GLY A 620 -5.21 2.76 0.31
CA GLY A 620 -6.48 2.47 -0.37
C GLY A 620 -7.64 3.43 -0.05
N HIS A 621 -7.34 4.65 0.43
CA HIS A 621 -8.32 5.62 0.91
C HIS A 621 -8.54 6.83 -0.01
N GLU A 622 -7.72 7.02 -1.04
CA GLU A 622 -8.03 8.01 -2.08
C GLU A 622 -9.28 7.60 -2.87
N ASP A 623 -9.95 8.58 -3.49
CA ASP A 623 -11.11 8.33 -4.35
C ASP A 623 -10.82 7.23 -5.38
N GLY A 624 -11.71 6.24 -5.43
CA GLY A 624 -11.63 5.22 -6.46
C GLY A 624 -11.91 5.79 -7.85
N VAL A 625 -11.38 5.13 -8.87
CA VAL A 625 -12.13 5.04 -10.12
C VAL A 625 -13.49 4.44 -9.77
N ASP A 626 -14.57 5.15 -10.10
CA ASP A 626 -15.93 4.61 -10.00
C ASP A 626 -16.20 3.69 -11.21
N ILE A 627 -16.97 2.63 -10.98
CA ILE A 627 -17.09 1.48 -11.90
C ILE A 627 -18.57 1.15 -12.10
N GLN A 628 -19.22 1.88 -13.01
CA GLN A 628 -20.59 1.63 -13.40
C GLN A 628 -20.63 0.63 -14.57
N MET A 629 -20.77 -0.66 -14.27
CA MET A 629 -20.95 -1.70 -15.30
C MET A 629 -22.32 -1.51 -15.98
N GLN A 630 -22.32 -1.34 -17.31
CA GLN A 630 -23.52 -1.05 -18.10
C GLN A 630 -24.06 -2.29 -18.80
N GLN A 631 -23.17 -3.14 -19.32
CA GLN A 631 -23.48 -4.41 -19.97
C GLN A 631 -22.46 -5.46 -19.56
N LYS A 632 -22.90 -6.72 -19.43
CA LYS A 632 -22.04 -7.88 -19.17
C LYS A 632 -22.56 -9.09 -19.95
N HIS A 633 -21.64 -9.92 -20.45
CA HIS A 633 -21.93 -11.21 -21.05
C HIS A 633 -20.86 -12.20 -20.60
N VAL A 634 -21.30 -13.27 -19.93
CA VAL A 634 -20.41 -14.35 -19.48
C VAL A 634 -20.51 -15.49 -20.48
N LEU A 635 -19.43 -15.71 -21.22
CA LEU A 635 -19.31 -16.69 -22.30
C LEU A 635 -18.92 -18.08 -21.78
N THR A 636 -18.22 -18.15 -20.65
CA THR A 636 -17.86 -19.38 -19.95
C THR A 636 -17.61 -19.07 -18.47
N GLU A 637 -18.12 -19.91 -17.56
CA GLU A 637 -17.82 -19.82 -16.12
C GLU A 637 -17.91 -21.19 -15.45
N GLN A 638 -16.79 -21.67 -14.91
CA GLN A 638 -16.76 -22.90 -14.12
C GLN A 638 -17.01 -22.60 -12.64
N LYS A 639 -18.06 -23.19 -12.07
CA LYS A 639 -18.52 -22.93 -10.69
C LYS A 639 -17.54 -23.35 -9.57
N ASN A 640 -16.51 -24.13 -9.89
CA ASN A 640 -15.66 -24.82 -8.91
C ASN A 640 -14.26 -24.20 -8.73
N GLY A 641 -14.08 -22.90 -8.97
CA GLY A 641 -12.78 -22.23 -8.86
C GLY A 641 -12.83 -20.81 -8.30
N SER A 642 -11.90 -20.48 -7.39
CA SER A 642 -11.69 -19.09 -6.97
C SER A 642 -11.01 -18.30 -8.08
N ARG A 643 -11.80 -17.61 -8.91
CA ARG A 643 -11.30 -16.75 -10.01
C ARG A 643 -10.24 -15.73 -9.55
N ARG A 644 -10.32 -15.24 -8.32
CA ARG A 644 -9.30 -14.35 -7.70
C ARG A 644 -7.94 -15.02 -7.45
N ALA A 645 -7.87 -16.34 -7.45
CA ALA A 645 -6.63 -17.11 -7.31
C ALA A 645 -6.11 -17.68 -8.64
N GLN A 646 -6.81 -17.41 -9.75
CA GLN A 646 -6.44 -17.82 -11.12
C GLN A 646 -5.98 -16.62 -11.97
N ILE A 647 -6.47 -15.42 -11.66
CA ILE A 647 -5.86 -14.15 -12.10
C ILE A 647 -4.61 -13.93 -11.25
N GLY A 648 -3.44 -13.91 -11.89
CA GLY A 648 -2.11 -13.92 -11.23
C GLY A 648 -1.81 -12.69 -10.36
N GLY A 649 -0.70 -12.73 -9.62
CA GLY A 649 -0.41 -11.80 -8.53
C GLY A 649 -0.23 -10.33 -8.95
N GLY A 650 0.07 -10.07 -10.22
CA GLY A 650 0.31 -8.73 -10.79
C GLY A 650 -0.96 -7.88 -10.94
N MET A 651 -1.50 -7.36 -9.84
CA MET A 651 -2.79 -6.65 -9.79
C MET A 651 -2.98 -5.44 -10.73
N GLN A 652 -1.93 -4.86 -11.32
CA GLN A 652 -2.03 -3.62 -12.09
C GLN A 652 -2.74 -3.78 -13.43
N ALA A 653 -2.28 -4.68 -14.31
CA ALA A 653 -2.80 -4.79 -15.68
C ALA A 653 -4.27 -5.26 -15.78
N PHE A 654 -4.80 -5.85 -14.70
CA PHE A 654 -6.10 -6.52 -14.66
C PHE A 654 -7.23 -5.64 -14.10
N ALA A 655 -6.90 -4.57 -13.37
CA ALA A 655 -7.84 -3.69 -12.71
C ALA A 655 -8.02 -2.37 -13.47
N PHE A 656 -9.27 -1.91 -13.63
CA PHE A 656 -9.59 -0.61 -14.27
C PHE A 656 -8.80 0.56 -13.67
N SER A 657 -8.51 0.53 -12.37
CA SER A 657 -7.78 1.57 -11.65
C SER A 657 -6.28 1.65 -11.96
N ALA A 658 -5.68 0.64 -12.61
CA ALA A 658 -4.26 0.64 -12.99
C ALA A 658 -4.00 0.42 -14.49
N ALA A 659 -5.05 0.42 -15.31
CA ALA A 659 -4.94 0.25 -16.76
C ALA A 659 -4.23 1.41 -17.50
N ASP A 660 -4.02 2.56 -16.83
CA ASP A 660 -3.23 3.70 -17.35
C ASP A 660 -1.94 3.89 -16.52
N PRO A 661 -0.82 3.25 -16.92
CA PRO A 661 0.44 3.31 -16.18
C PRO A 661 1.10 4.69 -16.17
N VAL A 662 0.77 5.61 -17.10
CA VAL A 662 1.22 7.01 -17.02
C VAL A 662 0.55 7.74 -15.85
N ARG A 663 -0.66 7.33 -15.44
CA ARG A 663 -1.32 7.82 -14.22
C ARG A 663 -0.84 7.11 -12.95
N THR A 664 -0.44 5.83 -13.03
CA THR A 664 -0.29 4.96 -11.84
C THR A 664 1.08 4.37 -11.57
N SER A 665 1.96 4.20 -12.57
CA SER A 665 3.27 3.58 -12.35
C SER A 665 4.21 4.53 -11.59
N PRO A 666 4.95 4.02 -10.59
CA PRO A 666 6.01 4.79 -9.94
C PRO A 666 7.17 5.19 -10.86
N LEU A 667 7.26 4.65 -12.09
CA LEU A 667 8.21 5.09 -13.12
C LEU A 667 8.02 6.56 -13.49
N PHE A 668 6.79 7.08 -13.40
CA PHE A 668 6.46 8.47 -13.73
C PHE A 668 6.54 9.42 -12.51
N VAL A 669 7.24 9.01 -11.46
CA VAL A 669 7.57 9.84 -10.29
C VAL A 669 9.00 10.36 -10.41
N ALA A 670 9.20 11.68 -10.43
CA ALA A 670 10.51 12.28 -10.68
C ALA A 670 11.60 11.82 -9.69
N ARG A 671 11.27 11.70 -8.39
CA ARG A 671 12.20 11.19 -7.36
C ARG A 671 12.53 9.71 -7.51
N ASN A 672 11.59 8.89 -8.02
CA ASN A 672 11.81 7.44 -8.13
C ASN A 672 12.75 7.08 -9.29
N LEU A 673 13.06 8.00 -10.21
CA LEU A 673 13.96 7.75 -11.33
C LEU A 673 15.35 7.24 -10.89
N ARG A 674 15.84 7.57 -9.67
CA ARG A 674 17.09 6.99 -9.13
C ARG A 674 17.03 5.48 -8.87
N LYS A 675 15.83 4.90 -8.77
CA LYS A 675 15.58 3.47 -8.56
C LYS A 675 15.48 2.65 -9.87
N PHE A 676 15.71 3.28 -11.03
CA PHE A 676 15.68 2.63 -12.34
C PHE A 676 17.00 2.78 -13.11
N ASN A 677 17.40 1.72 -13.79
CA ASN A 677 18.32 1.78 -14.92
C ASN A 677 17.50 2.15 -16.16
N VAL A 678 17.84 3.25 -16.84
CA VAL A 678 17.08 3.79 -17.98
C VAL A 678 18.01 3.97 -19.17
N LYS A 679 17.59 3.51 -20.36
CA LYS A 679 18.40 3.52 -21.58
C LYS A 679 17.60 4.00 -22.79
N LEU A 680 18.22 4.77 -23.67
CA LEU A 680 17.70 5.04 -25.00
C LEU A 680 18.09 3.88 -25.93
N ASP A 681 17.12 3.06 -26.34
CA ASP A 681 17.35 1.92 -27.25
C ASP A 681 17.57 2.40 -28.69
N SER A 682 16.74 3.34 -29.16
CA SER A 682 16.80 3.87 -30.54
C SER A 682 15.97 5.16 -30.67
N VAL A 683 16.14 5.85 -31.78
CA VAL A 683 15.26 6.94 -32.24
C VAL A 683 14.63 6.49 -33.55
N ARG A 684 13.30 6.50 -33.65
CA ARG A 684 12.56 5.99 -34.82
C ARG A 684 11.72 7.09 -35.46
N GLN A 685 11.50 7.00 -36.77
CA GLN A 685 10.49 7.80 -37.47
C GLN A 685 9.27 6.93 -37.74
N GLN A 686 8.07 7.41 -37.39
CA GLN A 686 6.82 6.69 -37.59
C GLN A 686 5.71 7.70 -37.91
N ASN A 687 5.01 7.53 -39.04
CA ASN A 687 3.91 8.42 -39.49
C ASN A 687 4.29 9.92 -39.55
N GLY A 688 5.57 10.24 -39.80
CA GLY A 688 6.09 11.62 -39.79
C GLY A 688 6.47 12.16 -38.41
N GLU A 689 6.23 11.42 -37.33
CA GLU A 689 6.66 11.77 -35.97
C GLU A 689 7.96 11.04 -35.59
N THR A 690 8.86 11.76 -34.91
CA THR A 690 10.06 11.17 -34.29
C THR A 690 9.74 10.65 -32.90
N LEU A 691 9.99 9.37 -32.66
CA LEU A 691 9.76 8.67 -31.40
C LEU A 691 11.09 8.25 -30.76
N TYR A 692 11.26 8.57 -29.48
CA TYR A 692 12.29 7.97 -28.63
C TYR A 692 11.81 6.59 -28.16
N VAL A 693 12.69 5.59 -28.25
CA VAL A 693 12.46 4.25 -27.72
C VAL A 693 13.29 4.12 -26.45
N VAL A 694 12.65 4.16 -25.29
CA VAL A 694 13.33 4.21 -23.99
C VAL A 694 13.03 2.92 -23.23
N SER A 695 14.05 2.10 -22.95
CA SER A 695 13.92 0.95 -22.06
C SER A 695 14.21 1.34 -20.60
N PHE A 696 13.58 0.62 -19.68
CA PHE A 696 13.79 0.79 -18.23
C PHE A 696 13.81 -0.57 -17.54
N ALA A 697 14.56 -0.67 -16.44
CA ALA A 697 14.47 -1.75 -15.47
C ALA A 697 14.61 -1.16 -14.07
N ALA A 698 13.77 -1.58 -13.13
CA ALA A 698 14.00 -1.30 -11.71
C ALA A 698 15.36 -1.91 -11.30
N LYS A 699 16.16 -1.16 -10.55
CA LYS A 699 17.41 -1.69 -9.97
C LYS A 699 17.07 -2.82 -8.98
N ASN A 700 16.26 -2.46 -8.00
CA ASN A 700 15.65 -3.35 -7.02
C ASN A 700 14.13 -3.26 -7.22
N ALA A 701 13.49 -4.41 -7.45
CA ALA A 701 12.05 -4.49 -7.63
C ALA A 701 11.37 -4.57 -6.24
N ASN A 702 10.62 -3.52 -5.89
CA ASN A 702 9.87 -3.44 -4.63
C ASN A 702 8.59 -2.61 -4.82
N HIS A 703 7.83 -2.35 -3.75
CA HIS A 703 6.57 -1.61 -3.87
C HIS A 703 6.74 -0.16 -4.38
N ARG A 704 7.91 0.46 -4.18
CA ARG A 704 8.20 1.84 -4.60
C ARG A 704 8.66 1.95 -6.05
N SER A 705 9.33 0.93 -6.60
CA SER A 705 9.72 0.89 -8.01
C SER A 705 8.63 0.29 -8.90
N THR A 706 7.94 -0.75 -8.44
CA THR A 706 6.98 -1.51 -9.27
C THR A 706 5.52 -1.12 -9.08
N GLY A 707 5.17 -0.46 -7.97
CA GLY A 707 3.80 -0.18 -7.57
C GLY A 707 3.03 -1.43 -7.13
N THR A 708 3.72 -2.52 -6.77
CA THR A 708 3.15 -3.73 -6.19
C THR A 708 4.13 -4.38 -5.22
N TYR A 709 3.62 -5.08 -4.21
CA TYR A 709 4.46 -5.86 -3.31
C TYR A 709 4.91 -7.16 -4.00
N LEU A 710 6.02 -7.73 -3.52
CA LEU A 710 6.53 -9.06 -3.87
C LEU A 710 6.90 -9.26 -5.37
N ALA A 711 7.04 -8.20 -6.16
CA ALA A 711 7.61 -8.30 -7.50
C ALA A 711 9.15 -8.31 -7.41
N GLY A 712 9.80 -9.36 -7.92
CA GLY A 712 11.26 -9.49 -8.00
C GLY A 712 11.86 -8.97 -9.32
N VAL A 713 11.02 -8.70 -10.33
CA VAL A 713 11.42 -8.01 -11.57
C VAL A 713 10.36 -7.00 -11.94
N TYR A 714 10.78 -5.81 -12.39
CA TYR A 714 9.96 -4.87 -13.15
C TYR A 714 10.81 -4.17 -14.20
N GLN A 715 10.50 -4.39 -15.47
CA GLN A 715 11.25 -3.83 -16.60
C GLN A 715 10.35 -3.68 -17.84
N GLY A 716 10.71 -2.79 -18.74
CA GLY A 716 9.86 -2.47 -19.89
C GLY A 716 10.46 -1.46 -20.86
N ARG A 717 9.59 -0.90 -21.71
CA ARG A 717 9.92 0.07 -22.74
C ARG A 717 8.77 1.05 -22.96
N LEU A 718 9.14 2.29 -23.28
CA LEU A 718 8.25 3.35 -23.73
C LEU A 718 8.54 3.75 -25.18
N LEU A 719 7.50 4.15 -25.91
CA LEU A 719 7.63 5.00 -27.10
C LEU A 719 7.18 6.41 -26.74
N VAL A 720 8.05 7.42 -26.93
CA VAL A 720 7.81 8.80 -26.49
C VAL A 720 7.97 9.77 -27.67
N GLN A 721 6.97 10.62 -27.94
CA GLN A 721 7.08 11.66 -28.97
C GLN A 721 8.18 12.67 -28.63
N LYS A 722 9.11 12.91 -29.57
CA LYS A 722 10.17 13.93 -29.42
C LYS A 722 9.64 15.36 -29.29
N ARG A 723 8.47 15.67 -29.88
CA ARG A 723 7.91 17.03 -29.95
C ARG A 723 7.41 17.57 -28.60
N ASN A 724 6.76 16.72 -27.80
CA ASN A 724 6.02 17.11 -26.59
C ASN A 724 6.21 16.14 -25.41
N TYR A 725 7.05 15.10 -25.56
CA TYR A 725 7.28 14.07 -24.55
C TYR A 725 6.01 13.30 -24.12
N ALA A 726 5.03 13.16 -25.02
CA ALA A 726 3.90 12.26 -24.80
C ALA A 726 4.34 10.80 -24.98
N VAL A 727 4.08 9.95 -23.98
CA VAL A 727 4.12 8.49 -24.13
C VAL A 727 3.01 8.05 -25.07
N MET A 728 3.38 7.40 -26.17
CA MET A 728 2.50 6.82 -27.17
C MET A 728 2.24 5.33 -26.93
N HIS A 729 3.18 4.65 -26.28
CA HIS A 729 3.10 3.23 -25.98
C HIS A 729 3.93 2.93 -24.73
N TYR A 730 3.42 2.02 -23.90
CA TYR A 730 4.07 1.45 -22.72
C TYR A 730 3.99 -0.07 -22.85
N GLU A 731 5.12 -0.77 -22.74
CA GLU A 731 5.17 -2.21 -22.52
C GLU A 731 5.99 -2.50 -21.26
N ALA A 732 5.54 -3.40 -20.40
CA ALA A 732 6.31 -3.82 -19.23
C ALA A 732 6.01 -5.26 -18.81
N LEU A 733 6.98 -5.84 -18.10
CA LEU A 733 7.01 -7.17 -17.49
C LEU A 733 7.25 -7.03 -15.99
N TRP A 734 6.38 -7.66 -15.20
CA TRP A 734 6.58 -7.93 -13.79
C TRP A 734 6.81 -9.45 -13.63
N GLN A 735 7.64 -9.83 -12.67
CA GLN A 735 7.72 -11.20 -12.18
C GLN A 735 7.65 -11.20 -10.67
N LEU A 736 6.95 -12.17 -10.08
CA LEU A 736 6.92 -12.34 -8.63
C LEU A 736 8.29 -12.81 -8.13
N ASP A 737 8.73 -12.29 -6.99
CA ASP A 737 9.77 -12.91 -6.19
C ASP A 737 9.21 -14.21 -5.58
N THR A 738 9.43 -15.31 -6.31
CA THR A 738 9.03 -16.65 -5.87
C THR A 738 9.90 -17.15 -4.71
N ALA A 739 11.08 -16.58 -4.44
CA ALA A 739 11.89 -16.98 -3.29
C ALA A 739 11.26 -16.43 -1.99
N ASN A 740 11.01 -15.12 -1.91
CA ASN A 740 10.36 -14.48 -0.76
C ASN A 740 8.92 -14.98 -0.58
N TYR A 741 8.09 -14.96 -1.64
CA TYR A 741 6.70 -15.43 -1.53
C TYR A 741 6.61 -16.88 -1.03
N ASN A 742 7.42 -17.80 -1.59
CA ASN A 742 7.42 -19.19 -1.15
C ASN A 742 8.07 -19.38 0.23
N GLY A 743 8.96 -18.47 0.65
CA GLY A 743 9.50 -18.41 2.01
C GLY A 743 8.39 -18.13 3.01
N VAL A 744 7.64 -17.03 2.83
CA VAL A 744 6.48 -16.67 3.66
C VAL A 744 5.42 -17.78 3.66
N ALA A 745 5.08 -18.33 2.49
CA ALA A 745 4.13 -19.44 2.37
C ALA A 745 4.54 -20.65 3.22
N ARG A 746 5.82 -21.05 3.17
CA ARG A 746 6.36 -22.17 3.96
C ARG A 746 6.46 -21.85 5.45
N LYS A 747 6.85 -20.62 5.86
CA LYS A 747 6.81 -20.19 7.28
C LYS A 747 5.38 -20.18 7.85
N SER A 748 4.36 -19.99 7.00
CA SER A 748 2.96 -19.85 7.43
C SER A 748 2.17 -21.16 7.54
N ILE A 749 2.63 -22.24 6.92
CA ILE A 749 1.83 -23.47 6.76
C ILE A 749 1.50 -24.10 8.12
N GLY A 750 0.24 -24.47 8.33
CA GLY A 750 -0.22 -25.11 9.57
C GLY A 750 -0.48 -24.14 10.72
N LYS A 751 -0.12 -22.85 10.62
CA LYS A 751 -0.44 -21.84 11.65
C LYS A 751 -1.94 -21.44 11.65
N ASN A 752 -2.76 -21.91 10.69
CA ASN A 752 -4.23 -21.73 10.58
C ASN A 752 -4.74 -20.26 10.60
N ASN A 753 -3.82 -19.31 10.48
CA ASN A 753 -4.04 -17.88 10.62
C ASN A 753 -4.38 -17.23 9.27
N LEU A 754 -4.38 -15.90 9.21
CA LEU A 754 -4.59 -15.16 7.95
C LEU A 754 -3.41 -15.33 6.97
N VAL A 755 -2.20 -15.54 7.47
CA VAL A 755 -0.97 -15.71 6.68
C VAL A 755 -1.09 -16.96 5.81
N GLU A 756 -1.42 -18.12 6.39
CA GLU A 756 -1.68 -19.37 5.64
C GLU A 756 -2.78 -19.19 4.58
N LYS A 757 -3.86 -18.45 4.91
CA LYS A 757 -5.02 -18.25 4.02
C LYS A 757 -4.71 -17.36 2.81
N LEU A 758 -3.72 -16.48 2.90
CA LEU A 758 -3.29 -15.61 1.78
C LEU A 758 -2.05 -16.13 1.04
N TYR A 759 -1.26 -17.02 1.66
CA TYR A 759 -0.11 -17.69 1.07
C TYR A 759 -0.34 -19.21 0.89
N ALA A 760 -1.56 -19.58 0.52
CA ALA A 760 -1.99 -20.98 0.36
C ALA A 760 -1.38 -21.71 -0.87
N GLN A 761 -0.54 -21.04 -1.66
CA GLN A 761 0.10 -21.54 -2.87
C GLN A 761 1.62 -21.39 -2.76
N VAL A 762 2.36 -22.13 -3.60
CA VAL A 762 3.76 -21.85 -3.90
C VAL A 762 3.97 -21.84 -5.42
N PHE A 763 4.69 -20.84 -5.90
CA PHE A 763 4.91 -20.58 -7.32
C PHE A 763 6.26 -21.12 -7.79
N THR A 764 6.26 -21.82 -8.92
CA THR A 764 7.47 -22.11 -9.70
C THR A 764 7.81 -20.89 -10.56
N SER A 765 6.80 -20.20 -11.08
CA SER A 765 6.93 -18.89 -11.75
C SER A 765 5.60 -18.13 -11.73
N ASP A 766 5.64 -16.81 -11.61
CA ASP A 766 4.54 -15.89 -11.97
C ASP A 766 5.17 -14.78 -12.81
N ARG A 767 4.62 -14.58 -14.01
CA ARG A 767 4.99 -13.48 -14.89
C ARG A 767 3.73 -12.80 -15.40
N SER A 768 3.74 -11.47 -15.37
CA SER A 768 2.63 -10.65 -15.85
C SER A 768 3.17 -9.53 -16.74
N THR A 769 2.63 -9.38 -17.95
CA THR A 769 2.92 -8.26 -18.85
C THR A 769 1.74 -7.30 -18.95
N HIS A 770 2.05 -6.02 -19.16
CA HIS A 770 1.08 -4.95 -19.39
C HIS A 770 1.52 -4.16 -20.62
N VAL A 771 0.64 -4.02 -21.60
CA VAL A 771 0.88 -3.27 -22.83
C VAL A 771 -0.22 -2.24 -23.00
N VAL A 772 0.13 -0.96 -23.14
CA VAL A 772 -0.81 0.15 -23.22
C VAL A 772 -0.47 1.04 -24.41
N ASP A 773 -1.41 1.16 -25.35
CA ASP A 773 -1.34 2.10 -26.47
C ASP A 773 -2.06 3.40 -26.10
N TYR A 774 -1.42 4.54 -26.30
CA TYR A 774 -1.99 5.87 -26.05
C TYR A 774 -2.40 6.53 -27.37
N THR A 775 -3.48 7.31 -27.34
CA THR A 775 -3.88 8.18 -28.46
C THR A 775 -4.30 9.55 -27.96
N LYS A 776 -4.35 10.53 -28.85
CA LYS A 776 -4.84 11.88 -28.57
C LYS A 776 -6.35 11.95 -28.80
N GLY A 777 -7.10 12.48 -27.84
CA GLY A 777 -8.54 12.70 -27.91
C GLY A 777 -8.91 14.10 -28.43
N GLU A 778 -10.21 14.33 -28.59
CA GLU A 778 -10.78 15.56 -29.14
C GLU A 778 -10.49 16.80 -28.27
N ASN A 779 -10.41 16.64 -26.95
CA ASN A 779 -9.97 17.67 -26.01
C ASN A 779 -8.46 18.01 -26.10
N GLY A 780 -7.74 17.42 -27.05
CA GLY A 780 -6.31 17.61 -27.24
C GLY A 780 -5.41 16.92 -26.20
N ARG A 781 -5.98 16.17 -25.25
CA ARG A 781 -5.22 15.37 -24.27
C ARG A 781 -5.00 13.95 -24.79
N TYR A 782 -3.91 13.33 -24.37
CA TYR A 782 -3.66 11.90 -24.59
C TYR A 782 -4.41 11.07 -23.54
N TYR A 783 -4.78 9.85 -23.90
CA TYR A 783 -5.39 8.86 -23.00
C TYR A 783 -5.00 7.45 -23.42
N ALA A 784 -5.01 6.50 -22.49
CA ALA A 784 -4.79 5.08 -22.77
C ALA A 784 -5.94 4.55 -23.65
N ARG A 785 -5.69 4.28 -24.94
CA ARG A 785 -6.69 3.81 -25.92
C ARG A 785 -7.00 2.34 -25.75
N ARG A 786 -5.95 1.54 -25.50
CA ARG A 786 -6.01 0.08 -25.28
C ARG A 786 -5.05 -0.28 -24.17
N SER A 787 -5.48 -1.13 -23.24
CA SER A 787 -4.64 -1.73 -22.19
C SER A 787 -4.83 -3.24 -22.22
N VAL A 788 -3.73 -3.99 -22.32
CA VAL A 788 -3.71 -5.46 -22.34
C VAL A 788 -2.86 -5.98 -21.20
N GLY A 789 -3.48 -6.77 -20.32
CA GLY A 789 -2.80 -7.56 -19.30
C GLY A 789 -2.74 -9.03 -19.69
N VAL A 790 -1.55 -9.64 -19.67
CA VAL A 790 -1.38 -11.09 -19.82
C VAL A 790 -0.60 -11.61 -18.63
N SER A 791 -1.08 -12.68 -17.99
CA SER A 791 -0.40 -13.33 -16.86
C SER A 791 -0.28 -14.82 -17.11
N GLN A 792 0.85 -15.40 -16.69
CA GLN A 792 1.13 -16.83 -16.72
C GLN A 792 1.77 -17.23 -15.39
N THR A 793 1.08 -18.09 -14.65
CA THR A 793 1.35 -18.35 -13.23
C THR A 793 1.32 -19.85 -12.98
N THR A 794 2.44 -20.40 -12.53
CA THR A 794 2.70 -21.86 -12.46
C THR A 794 3.16 -22.24 -11.05
N GLY A 795 2.69 -23.37 -10.54
CA GLY A 795 2.99 -23.74 -9.16
C GLY A 795 2.09 -24.85 -8.63
N ARG A 796 1.90 -24.87 -7.31
CA ARG A 796 0.99 -25.80 -6.63
C ARG A 796 0.36 -25.20 -5.39
N VAL A 797 -0.87 -25.61 -5.08
CA VAL A 797 -1.51 -25.34 -3.79
C VAL A 797 -0.69 -26.04 -2.70
N LEU A 798 -0.27 -25.30 -1.67
CA LEU A 798 0.80 -25.75 -0.78
C LEU A 798 0.39 -26.98 0.06
N ARG A 799 -0.81 -26.93 0.66
CA ARG A 799 -1.34 -27.97 1.56
C ARG A 799 -1.75 -29.26 0.85
N ILE A 800 -2.51 -29.17 -0.24
CA ILE A 800 -3.01 -30.34 -0.99
C ILE A 800 -2.07 -30.79 -2.13
N LYS A 801 -0.94 -30.10 -2.34
CA LYS A 801 0.06 -30.33 -3.39
C LYS A 801 -0.45 -30.28 -4.84
N GLN A 802 -1.73 -29.99 -5.07
CA GLN A 802 -2.36 -29.90 -6.40
C GLN A 802 -1.64 -28.87 -7.28
N PRO A 803 -1.14 -29.25 -8.47
CA PRO A 803 -0.48 -28.32 -9.39
C PRO A 803 -1.49 -27.40 -10.09
N PHE A 804 -1.02 -26.23 -10.52
CA PHE A 804 -1.77 -25.32 -11.38
C PHE A 804 -0.87 -24.70 -12.46
N TYR A 805 -1.50 -24.34 -13.57
CA TYR A 805 -0.91 -23.56 -14.65
C TYR A 805 -1.95 -22.54 -15.11
N TYR A 806 -2.03 -21.40 -14.43
CA TYR A 806 -3.00 -20.38 -14.77
C TYR A 806 -2.47 -19.50 -15.91
N GLN A 807 -3.33 -19.24 -16.88
CA GLN A 807 -3.13 -18.16 -17.85
C GLN A 807 -4.32 -17.19 -17.73
N SER A 808 -4.05 -15.89 -17.82
CA SER A 808 -5.08 -14.86 -17.82
C SER A 808 -4.79 -13.81 -18.89
N LEU A 809 -5.85 -13.40 -19.59
CA LEU A 809 -5.87 -12.28 -20.52
C LEU A 809 -6.95 -11.28 -20.06
N VAL A 810 -6.62 -10.00 -20.04
CA VAL A 810 -7.60 -8.90 -19.96
C VAL A 810 -7.25 -7.88 -21.03
N GLU A 811 -8.19 -7.61 -21.93
CA GLU A 811 -8.11 -6.48 -22.87
C GLU A 811 -9.14 -5.42 -22.50
N MET A 812 -8.71 -4.17 -22.42
CA MET A 812 -9.55 -2.99 -22.18
C MET A 812 -9.37 -2.00 -23.32
N PHE A 813 -10.47 -1.50 -23.88
CA PHE A 813 -10.50 -0.49 -24.93
C PHE A 813 -11.31 0.71 -24.45
N PHE A 814 -10.72 1.90 -24.47
CA PHE A 814 -11.26 3.10 -23.83
C PHE A 814 -11.79 4.10 -24.84
N ARG A 815 -12.93 4.72 -24.50
CA ARG A 815 -13.58 5.80 -25.24
C ARG A 815 -13.95 6.92 -24.26
N PRO A 816 -13.16 8.01 -24.19
CA PRO A 816 -13.48 9.18 -23.37
C PRO A 816 -14.88 9.71 -23.68
N LEU A 817 -15.58 10.18 -22.65
CA LEU A 817 -16.92 10.76 -22.77
C LEU A 817 -16.84 12.28 -22.62
N PRO A 818 -17.68 13.07 -23.33
CA PRO A 818 -17.61 14.53 -23.28
C PRO A 818 -17.78 15.14 -21.89
N GLU A 819 -18.53 14.46 -21.02
CA GLU A 819 -18.78 14.88 -19.63
C GLU A 819 -18.52 13.75 -18.64
N ALA A 820 -17.90 14.10 -17.51
CA ALA A 820 -17.77 13.20 -16.36
C ALA A 820 -19.14 12.75 -15.81
N GLY A 821 -20.17 13.60 -15.93
CA GLY A 821 -21.47 13.45 -15.27
C GLY A 821 -21.42 13.86 -13.79
N PRO A 822 -22.50 13.66 -13.02
CA PRO A 822 -22.47 13.83 -11.56
C PRO A 822 -21.50 12.83 -10.91
N ALA A 823 -21.01 13.16 -9.71
CA ALA A 823 -20.33 12.18 -8.87
C ALA A 823 -21.36 11.18 -8.31
N PRO A 824 -21.00 9.88 -8.16
CA PRO A 824 -21.90 8.91 -7.54
C PRO A 824 -22.12 9.25 -6.06
N THR A 825 -23.35 9.10 -5.57
CA THR A 825 -23.63 9.20 -4.13
C THR A 825 -22.86 8.11 -3.39
N PRO A 826 -22.04 8.43 -2.37
CA PRO A 826 -21.34 7.42 -1.59
C PRO A 826 -22.32 6.41 -0.96
N PRO A 827 -22.03 5.09 -0.96
CA PRO A 827 -22.86 4.13 -0.25
C PRO A 827 -22.85 4.42 1.25
N ALA A 828 -24.01 4.25 1.90
CA ALA A 828 -24.16 4.52 3.33
C ALA A 828 -23.15 3.72 4.16
N LYS A 829 -22.54 4.34 5.19
CA LYS A 829 -21.51 3.72 6.05
C LYS A 829 -21.91 2.30 6.48
N GLY A 830 -21.01 1.34 6.30
CA GLY A 830 -21.22 -0.07 6.68
C GLY A 830 -21.99 -0.91 5.66
N THR A 831 -22.70 -0.31 4.69
CA THR A 831 -23.29 -1.06 3.59
C THR A 831 -22.20 -1.50 2.61
N LYS A 832 -22.20 -2.78 2.21
CA LYS A 832 -21.59 -3.14 0.92
C LYS A 832 -22.45 -2.50 -0.17
N PRO A 833 -21.87 -1.83 -1.19
CA PRO A 833 -22.66 -1.44 -2.35
C PRO A 833 -23.33 -2.70 -2.90
N PRO A 834 -24.63 -2.65 -3.25
CA PRO A 834 -25.33 -3.82 -3.76
C PRO A 834 -24.60 -4.32 -5.02
N VAL A 835 -24.48 -5.64 -5.15
CA VAL A 835 -24.02 -6.23 -6.41
C VAL A 835 -25.13 -5.99 -7.42
N VAL A 836 -24.99 -4.93 -8.21
CA VAL A 836 -25.93 -4.62 -9.29
C VAL A 836 -25.75 -5.71 -10.35
N GLU A 837 -26.65 -6.69 -10.33
CA GLU A 837 -26.73 -7.68 -11.40
C GLU A 837 -27.14 -6.96 -12.67
N VAL A 838 -26.20 -6.86 -13.61
CA VAL A 838 -26.44 -6.33 -14.95
C VAL A 838 -27.04 -7.47 -15.76
N PRO A 839 -28.36 -7.44 -16.10
CA PRO A 839 -28.98 -8.51 -16.83
C PRO A 839 -28.41 -8.59 -18.25
N TYR A 840 -28.19 -9.81 -18.74
CA TYR A 840 -27.73 -10.05 -20.10
C TYR A 840 -28.78 -9.58 -21.12
N ARG A 841 -28.33 -8.92 -22.20
CA ARG A 841 -29.16 -8.40 -23.30
C ARG A 841 -28.58 -8.86 -24.62
N SER A 842 -29.14 -9.93 -25.21
CA SER A 842 -28.64 -10.50 -26.46
C SER A 842 -28.66 -9.50 -27.62
N GLU A 843 -29.78 -8.79 -27.80
CA GLU A 843 -29.99 -7.76 -28.81
C GLU A 843 -28.86 -6.71 -28.85
N PHE A 844 -28.34 -6.32 -27.66
CA PHE A 844 -27.20 -5.41 -27.56
C PHE A 844 -25.91 -6.07 -28.04
N TRP A 845 -25.60 -7.27 -27.55
CA TRP A 845 -24.33 -7.97 -27.86
C TRP A 845 -24.27 -8.53 -29.29
N GLU A 846 -25.41 -8.70 -29.95
CA GLU A 846 -25.53 -9.01 -31.38
C GLU A 846 -25.22 -7.79 -32.26
N GLN A 847 -25.60 -6.58 -31.83
CA GLN A 847 -25.40 -5.33 -32.57
C GLN A 847 -24.11 -4.58 -32.21
N TYR A 848 -23.49 -4.89 -31.06
CA TYR A 848 -22.33 -4.17 -30.56
C TYR A 848 -21.05 -4.45 -31.37
N GLU A 849 -20.54 -3.41 -32.04
CA GLU A 849 -19.26 -3.45 -32.76
C GLU A 849 -18.09 -3.49 -31.75
N ARG A 850 -17.49 -4.68 -31.60
CA ARG A 850 -16.41 -4.94 -30.65
C ARG A 850 -15.09 -4.32 -31.12
N PRO A 851 -14.45 -3.42 -30.34
CA PRO A 851 -13.23 -2.74 -30.76
C PRO A 851 -11.98 -3.65 -30.87
N GLY A 852 -12.05 -4.87 -30.32
CA GLY A 852 -11.06 -5.94 -30.51
C GLY A 852 -11.34 -6.88 -31.69
N GLY A 853 -12.45 -6.71 -32.40
CA GLY A 853 -12.93 -7.64 -33.42
C GLY A 853 -13.84 -8.75 -32.88
N VAL A 854 -14.13 -9.75 -33.71
CA VAL A 854 -15.03 -10.87 -33.38
C VAL A 854 -14.32 -11.85 -32.44
N LEU A 855 -14.98 -12.22 -31.34
CA LEU A 855 -14.47 -13.22 -30.39
C LEU A 855 -14.38 -14.60 -31.06
N ALA A 856 -13.38 -15.40 -30.66
CA ALA A 856 -13.29 -16.77 -31.13
C ALA A 856 -14.54 -17.57 -30.69
N PRO A 857 -15.13 -18.42 -31.55
CA PRO A 857 -16.26 -19.25 -31.16
C PRO A 857 -15.86 -20.15 -29.99
N ALA A 858 -16.79 -20.33 -29.04
CA ALA A 858 -16.57 -21.20 -27.90
C ALA A 858 -16.22 -22.62 -28.37
N VAL A 859 -15.16 -23.22 -27.80
CA VAL A 859 -14.75 -24.58 -28.14
C VAL A 859 -15.75 -25.55 -27.50
N THR A 860 -16.78 -25.89 -28.26
CA THR A 860 -17.67 -27.02 -27.97
C THR A 860 -16.83 -28.29 -27.92
N LYS A 861 -16.88 -29.00 -26.80
CA LYS A 861 -16.32 -30.34 -26.64
C LYS A 861 -17.15 -31.39 -27.38
#